data_AF-A0A2H3CVP7-F1
#
_entry.id   AF-A0A2H3CVP7-F1
#
_cell.length_a   1.000
_cell.length_b   1.000
_cell.length_c   1.000
_cell.angle_alpha   90.00
_cell.angle_beta   90.00
_cell.angle_gamma   90.00
#
_symmetry.space_group_name_H-M   'P 1'
#
loop_
_entity.id
_entity.type
_entity.pdbx_description
1 polymer ?
#
loop_
_entity_poly.entity_id
_entity_poly.type
_entity_poly.pdbx_seq_one_letter_code
_entity_poly.pdbx_strand_id
1 'polypeptide(L)'
;MFITQILSLLLNIHLEIETFKDLETYTAGKSFIKNEVDALLWLYTGALTSSIRHLVIHALAGLPKDCIVRAKEVFSQHWAEIRDGKERMLMDCMVLDQDGYTWWIPKDIPNIDHRIKPLLWLEILFPDLCWNFLSGIFGEHNLDFSKKLSNMLSITLSSINNAHNQKPVDQKQVIINALLADRDVHHPVVWKNLLDHHLDKEKLFHDMGNTLTIKMCLSLVKSIYLLELSPPELCSCTLAYTLVTSCKLDILKGLLSFFESFDPHKEAVDPERRLLLTIVCTLMPNSAQSAVHLGQHYLLHHDSTISKYQLLHVALCAIDKYIHYHPRDRPSNQWQTDVFRAILSYIMSDSFTGSLLSKLEGLEFKELFWACHSYGLVCMALLMDGGSENCIIEPPTEWVTKPLFLNILQVIHDENVAHTPCLSTIQAFPDLPQHFDSIVGIVSFLLGKEFSRGILNAYEAFKEKGSLSYIAENSSLHPELFKGLHGYITGLSEAKARKLPDIQLDQSLGWHIRDLHQAQVICCICASIACSNTSPHHILSSLVLIAPYHDEWFNILEILNSSDHKYSVQCYTLHPTNNGMQDDLKHWKKDMKETVRILAECLEEEKGRNKGTNQLSTSSSHFTEELLTHHGSRWQPDLNADIELGVFRLGHVDAA
;
A
#
# COMPACT_ATOMS: atom_id res chain seq x y z
N MET A 1 -31.52 -45.04 14.41
CA MET A 1 -30.57 -44.56 15.44
C MET A 1 -29.40 -43.79 14.81
N PHE A 2 -29.66 -42.91 13.83
CA PHE A 2 -28.63 -42.20 13.05
C PHE A 2 -28.80 -40.66 13.06
N ILE A 3 -29.94 -40.15 13.54
CA ILE A 3 -30.25 -38.70 13.55
C ILE A 3 -29.69 -38.03 14.83
N THR A 4 -29.51 -38.76 15.91
CA THR A 4 -28.99 -38.23 17.19
C THR A 4 -27.46 -38.05 17.21
N GLN A 5 -26.69 -38.78 16.38
CA GLN A 5 -25.23 -38.57 16.28
C GLN A 5 -24.85 -37.35 15.43
N ILE A 6 -25.70 -36.93 14.49
CA ILE A 6 -25.48 -35.73 13.67
C ILE A 6 -25.69 -34.46 14.51
N LEU A 7 -26.71 -34.44 15.38
CA LEU A 7 -26.96 -33.33 16.30
C LEU A 7 -25.86 -33.16 17.37
N SER A 8 -25.22 -34.25 17.81
CA SER A 8 -24.07 -34.20 18.72
C SER A 8 -22.77 -33.72 18.04
N LEU A 9 -22.61 -33.95 16.73
CA LEU A 9 -21.50 -33.39 15.94
C LEU A 9 -21.71 -31.90 15.62
N LEU A 10 -22.96 -31.50 15.39
CA LEU A 10 -23.32 -30.11 15.09
C LEU A 10 -23.22 -29.17 16.30
N LEU A 11 -23.42 -29.68 17.53
CA LEU A 11 -23.39 -28.83 18.73
C LEU A 11 -21.99 -28.31 19.12
N ASN A 12 -20.92 -28.87 18.59
CA ASN A 12 -19.54 -28.44 18.87
C ASN A 12 -18.90 -27.64 17.71
N ILE A 13 -19.65 -27.34 16.65
CA ILE A 13 -19.14 -26.66 15.45
C ILE A 13 -20.03 -25.44 15.15
N HIS A 14 -19.72 -24.32 15.80
CA HIS A 14 -20.01 -22.95 15.36
C HIS A 14 -18.67 -22.23 15.49
N LEU A 15 -18.07 -21.59 14.49
CA LEU A 15 -18.53 -20.96 13.26
C LEU A 15 -17.59 -21.33 12.08
N GLU A 16 -17.93 -21.00 10.83
CA GLU A 16 -17.10 -21.08 9.59
C GLU A 16 -17.15 -22.34 8.71
N ILE A 17 -18.32 -23.00 8.56
CA ILE A 17 -18.53 -23.92 7.43
C ILE A 17 -19.84 -23.54 6.74
N GLU A 18 -19.76 -22.73 5.68
CA GLU A 18 -20.94 -22.25 4.94
C GLU A 18 -21.29 -23.14 3.74
N THR A 19 -20.34 -23.96 3.24
CA THR A 19 -20.56 -24.79 2.05
C THR A 19 -20.20 -26.27 2.23
N PHE A 20 -20.79 -27.14 1.41
CA PHE A 20 -20.47 -28.57 1.38
C PHE A 20 -19.01 -28.86 0.99
N LYS A 21 -18.39 -27.94 0.24
CA LYS A 21 -16.98 -28.00 -0.15
C LYS A 21 -16.05 -27.72 1.04
N ASP A 22 -16.46 -26.84 1.95
CA ASP A 22 -15.75 -26.58 3.21
C ASP A 22 -15.79 -27.82 4.11
N LEU A 23 -16.92 -28.55 4.11
CA LEU A 23 -17.06 -29.80 4.83
C LEU A 23 -16.16 -30.91 4.27
N GLU A 24 -16.09 -31.06 2.93
CA GLU A 24 -15.18 -32.01 2.28
C GLU A 24 -13.71 -31.70 2.58
N THR A 25 -13.32 -30.42 2.47
CA THR A 25 -11.95 -29.94 2.78
C THR A 25 -11.60 -30.17 4.25
N TYR A 26 -12.54 -29.92 5.16
CA TYR A 26 -12.41 -30.19 6.58
C TYR A 26 -12.25 -31.69 6.88
N THR A 27 -13.05 -32.57 6.25
CA THR A 27 -12.89 -34.03 6.40
C THR A 27 -11.59 -34.56 5.80
N ALA A 28 -11.15 -34.01 4.66
CA ALA A 28 -9.86 -34.35 4.05
C ALA A 28 -8.71 -33.94 4.97
N GLY A 29 -8.71 -32.72 5.50
CA GLY A 29 -7.72 -32.24 6.48
C GLY A 29 -7.66 -33.09 7.75
N LYS A 30 -8.83 -33.48 8.30
CA LYS A 30 -8.89 -34.37 9.48
C LYS A 30 -8.36 -35.77 9.19
N SER A 31 -8.56 -36.30 7.98
CA SER A 31 -8.01 -37.58 7.56
C SER A 31 -6.49 -37.52 7.37
N PHE A 32 -5.98 -36.41 6.84
CA PHE A 32 -4.56 -36.15 6.65
C PHE A 32 -3.81 -36.08 7.99
N ILE A 33 -4.29 -35.26 8.94
CA ILE A 33 -3.73 -35.15 10.30
C ILE A 33 -3.67 -36.52 10.99
N LYS A 34 -4.74 -37.31 10.88
CA LYS A 34 -4.79 -38.65 11.46
C LYS A 34 -3.72 -39.57 10.84
N ASN A 35 -3.60 -39.57 9.52
CA ASN A 35 -2.65 -40.42 8.82
C ASN A 35 -1.19 -40.05 9.12
N GLU A 36 -0.85 -38.76 9.25
CA GLU A 36 0.51 -38.32 9.59
C GLU A 36 0.92 -38.75 11.00
N VAL A 37 0.07 -38.51 12.00
CA VAL A 37 0.38 -38.86 13.40
C VAL A 37 0.42 -40.37 13.59
N ASP A 38 -0.52 -41.11 12.97
CA ASP A 38 -0.54 -42.58 13.04
C ASP A 38 0.70 -43.17 12.32
N ALA A 39 1.19 -42.57 11.23
CA ALA A 39 2.43 -42.96 10.57
C ALA A 39 3.68 -42.72 11.45
N LEU A 40 3.75 -41.60 12.17
CA LEU A 40 4.82 -41.34 13.14
C LEU A 40 4.81 -42.37 14.27
N LEU A 41 3.63 -42.75 14.79
CA LEU A 41 3.53 -43.80 15.82
C LEU A 41 3.99 -45.16 15.26
N TRP A 42 3.58 -45.49 14.04
CA TRP A 42 4.01 -46.73 13.39
C TRP A 42 5.53 -46.78 13.21
N LEU A 43 6.15 -45.67 12.78
CA LEU A 43 7.60 -45.56 12.69
C LEU A 43 8.27 -45.69 14.07
N TYR A 44 7.70 -45.10 15.12
CA TYR A 44 8.25 -45.17 16.47
C TYR A 44 8.23 -46.59 17.04
N THR A 45 7.09 -47.27 16.93
CA THR A 45 6.85 -48.61 17.49
C THR A 45 7.49 -49.71 16.64
N GLY A 46 7.50 -49.55 15.31
CA GLY A 46 8.13 -50.46 14.36
C GLY A 46 9.65 -50.28 14.20
N ALA A 47 10.23 -49.21 14.76
CA ALA A 47 11.66 -48.94 14.66
C ALA A 47 12.51 -49.99 15.40
N LEU A 48 13.43 -50.62 14.66
CA LEU A 48 14.45 -51.52 15.18
C LEU A 48 15.70 -50.79 15.70
N THR A 49 15.84 -49.48 15.45
CA THR A 49 17.02 -48.69 15.83
C THR A 49 16.64 -47.42 16.59
N SER A 50 17.52 -47.00 17.51
CA SER A 50 17.36 -45.75 18.25
C SER A 50 17.36 -44.52 17.33
N SER A 51 18.10 -44.56 16.22
CA SER A 51 18.16 -43.46 15.25
C SER A 51 16.80 -43.12 14.64
N ILE A 52 15.99 -44.12 14.28
CA ILE A 52 14.64 -43.88 13.74
C ILE A 52 13.74 -43.32 14.83
N ARG A 53 13.83 -43.83 16.07
CA ARG A 53 13.08 -43.28 17.20
C ARG A 53 13.48 -41.82 17.49
N HIS A 54 14.76 -41.48 17.42
CA HIS A 54 15.26 -40.10 17.56
C HIS A 54 14.73 -39.18 16.46
N LEU A 55 14.64 -39.65 15.21
CA LEU A 55 14.03 -38.90 14.12
C LEU A 55 12.54 -38.62 14.38
N VAL A 56 11.79 -39.61 14.87
CA VAL A 56 10.39 -39.41 15.24
C VAL A 56 10.27 -38.40 16.39
N ILE A 57 11.13 -38.49 17.41
CA ILE A 57 11.17 -37.50 18.51
C ILE A 57 11.41 -36.08 17.97
N HIS A 58 12.34 -35.90 17.03
CA HIS A 58 12.52 -34.61 16.36
C HIS A 58 11.31 -34.18 15.53
N ALA A 59 10.65 -35.10 14.82
CA ALA A 59 9.47 -34.80 14.02
C ALA A 59 8.28 -34.35 14.89
N LEU A 60 8.11 -34.93 16.08
CA LEU A 60 7.10 -34.51 17.06
C LEU A 60 7.26 -33.03 17.48
N ALA A 61 8.49 -32.50 17.47
CA ALA A 61 8.77 -31.11 17.82
C ALA A 61 8.31 -30.09 16.75
N GLY A 62 8.06 -30.56 15.52
CA GLY A 62 7.63 -29.75 14.38
C GLY A 62 6.17 -29.95 13.99
N LEU A 63 5.37 -30.63 14.82
CA LEU A 63 3.98 -30.92 14.49
C LEU A 63 3.13 -29.64 14.39
N PRO A 64 2.23 -29.54 13.40
CA PRO A 64 1.21 -28.51 13.37
C PRO A 64 0.33 -28.54 14.63
N LYS A 65 -0.22 -27.39 15.01
CA LYS A 65 -1.07 -27.25 16.21
C LYS A 65 -2.22 -28.27 16.24
N ASP A 66 -2.83 -28.55 15.10
CA ASP A 66 -3.97 -29.46 14.98
C ASP A 66 -3.57 -30.94 15.14
N CYS A 67 -2.29 -31.27 14.91
CA CYS A 67 -1.73 -32.61 15.12
C CYS A 67 -1.36 -32.88 16.59
N ILE A 68 -1.13 -31.85 17.41
CA ILE A 68 -0.65 -31.98 18.80
C ILE A 68 -1.66 -32.76 19.66
N VAL A 69 -2.96 -32.46 19.55
CA VAL A 69 -4.00 -33.13 20.37
C VAL A 69 -4.05 -34.62 20.03
N ARG A 70 -4.02 -34.95 18.73
CA ARG A 70 -3.99 -36.33 18.27
C ARG A 70 -2.71 -37.04 18.71
N ALA A 71 -1.56 -36.38 18.62
CA ALA A 71 -0.29 -36.94 19.08
C ALA A 71 -0.32 -37.25 20.58
N LYS A 72 -0.89 -36.37 21.43
CA LYS A 72 -1.12 -36.61 22.87
C LYS A 72 -1.87 -37.90 23.14
N GLU A 73 -2.94 -38.14 22.39
CA GLU A 73 -3.75 -39.35 22.51
C GLU A 73 -2.99 -40.60 22.05
N VAL A 74 -2.43 -40.55 20.85
CA VAL A 74 -1.85 -41.70 20.15
C VAL A 74 -0.54 -42.17 20.80
N PHE A 75 0.27 -41.24 21.32
CA PHE A 75 1.53 -41.55 22.00
C PHE A 75 1.39 -41.67 23.54
N SER A 76 0.17 -41.65 24.07
CA SER A 76 -0.10 -41.66 25.53
C SER A 76 0.66 -42.76 26.30
N GLN A 77 0.83 -43.94 25.73
CA GLN A 77 1.55 -45.07 26.35
C GLN A 77 3.08 -44.98 26.21
N HIS A 78 3.59 -44.12 25.32
CA HIS A 78 5.00 -44.03 24.97
C HIS A 78 5.68 -42.75 25.50
N TRP A 79 4.96 -41.86 26.18
CA TRP A 79 5.53 -40.59 26.65
C TRP A 79 6.70 -40.74 27.61
N ALA A 80 6.70 -41.78 28.46
CA ALA A 80 7.85 -42.08 29.32
C ALA A 80 9.10 -42.46 28.49
N GLU A 81 8.95 -43.34 27.51
CA GLU A 81 10.05 -43.77 26.62
C GLU A 81 10.57 -42.61 25.76
N ILE A 82 9.66 -41.75 25.28
CA ILE A 82 9.98 -40.55 24.51
C ILE A 82 10.73 -39.54 25.37
N ARG A 83 10.31 -39.34 26.63
CA ARG A 83 11.01 -38.48 27.59
C ARG A 83 12.44 -38.96 27.82
N ASP A 84 12.63 -40.25 28.09
CA ASP A 84 13.97 -40.81 28.30
C ASP A 84 14.82 -40.73 27.03
N GLY A 85 14.22 -40.92 25.84
CA GLY A 85 14.86 -40.72 24.55
C GLY A 85 15.32 -39.28 24.33
N LYS A 86 14.44 -38.31 24.58
CA LYS A 86 14.73 -36.87 24.54
C LYS A 86 15.88 -36.51 25.49
N GLU A 87 15.86 -37.03 26.72
CA GLU A 87 16.92 -36.76 27.71
C GLU A 87 18.28 -37.31 27.28
N ARG A 88 18.35 -38.53 26.73
CA ARG A 88 19.59 -39.08 26.16
C ARG A 88 20.12 -38.21 25.02
N MET A 89 19.24 -37.80 24.10
CA MET A 89 19.60 -36.92 22.99
C MET A 89 20.10 -35.55 23.49
N LEU A 90 19.54 -35.04 24.59
CA LEU A 90 20.00 -33.81 25.22
C LEU A 90 21.36 -34.02 25.90
N MET A 91 21.60 -35.14 26.59
CA MET A 91 22.91 -35.46 27.18
C MET A 91 24.01 -35.53 26.12
N ASP A 92 23.70 -36.07 24.94
CA ASP A 92 24.65 -36.08 23.81
C ASP A 92 25.08 -34.67 23.38
N CYS A 93 24.27 -33.66 23.68
CA CYS A 93 24.51 -32.25 23.40
C CYS A 93 25.14 -31.48 24.59
N MET A 94 25.25 -32.09 25.77
CA MET A 94 25.66 -31.40 27.00
C MET A 94 26.94 -31.97 27.60
N VAL A 95 27.66 -31.16 28.38
CA VAL A 95 28.83 -31.57 29.17
C VAL A 95 28.71 -31.01 30.59
N LEU A 96 29.16 -31.77 31.58
CA LEU A 96 29.23 -31.28 32.97
C LEU A 96 30.27 -30.18 33.07
N ASP A 97 29.89 -29.06 33.69
CA ASP A 97 30.80 -27.96 33.94
C ASP A 97 31.90 -28.39 34.93
N GLN A 98 33.15 -28.12 34.58
CA GLN A 98 34.31 -28.57 35.37
C GLN A 98 34.47 -27.75 36.67
N ASP A 99 33.95 -26.52 36.67
CA ASP A 99 34.04 -25.59 37.79
C ASP A 99 32.81 -25.62 38.71
N GLY A 100 31.70 -26.24 38.27
CA GLY A 100 30.46 -26.40 39.01
C GLY A 100 29.87 -27.81 38.87
N TYR A 101 30.13 -28.69 39.85
CA TYR A 101 29.69 -30.10 39.86
C TYR A 101 28.17 -30.35 39.84
N THR A 102 27.37 -29.31 39.60
CA THR A 102 25.90 -29.34 39.64
C THR A 102 25.24 -28.88 38.33
N TRP A 103 26.01 -28.47 37.31
CA TRP A 103 25.46 -27.90 36.08
C TRP A 103 25.94 -28.60 34.80
N TRP A 104 25.01 -28.86 33.89
CA TRP A 104 25.28 -29.27 32.52
C TRP A 104 25.22 -28.07 31.58
N ILE A 105 26.27 -27.86 30.81
CA ILE A 105 26.37 -26.78 29.82
C ILE A 105 26.36 -27.35 28.39
N PRO A 106 25.83 -26.62 27.40
CA PRO A 106 25.94 -27.01 25.99
C PRO A 106 27.39 -27.25 25.56
N LYS A 107 27.62 -28.33 24.81
CA LYS A 107 28.92 -28.61 24.20
C LYS A 107 29.26 -27.50 23.19
N ASP A 108 30.54 -27.14 23.14
CA ASP A 108 31.06 -26.24 22.11
C ASP A 108 31.26 -26.99 20.79
N ILE A 109 30.15 -27.29 20.10
CA ILE A 109 30.13 -27.93 18.79
C ILE A 109 29.28 -27.13 17.79
N PRO A 110 29.60 -27.18 16.48
CA PRO A 110 28.80 -26.50 15.48
C PRO A 110 27.33 -26.94 15.50
N ASN A 111 26.43 -25.97 15.33
CA ASN A 111 24.97 -26.18 15.27
C ASN A 111 24.36 -26.81 16.53
N ILE A 112 24.99 -26.64 17.70
CA ILE A 112 24.47 -27.15 18.96
C ILE A 112 23.03 -26.70 19.22
N ASP A 113 22.72 -25.45 18.88
CA ASP A 113 21.39 -24.87 19.04
C ASP A 113 20.31 -25.59 18.22
N HIS A 114 20.63 -26.01 16.99
CA HIS A 114 19.70 -26.76 16.14
C HIS A 114 19.42 -28.18 16.66
N ARG A 115 20.31 -28.72 17.49
CA ARG A 115 20.14 -30.04 18.11
C ARG A 115 19.32 -29.95 19.39
N ILE A 116 19.58 -28.93 20.21
CA ILE A 116 18.92 -28.72 21.50
C ILE A 116 17.50 -28.15 21.31
N LYS A 117 17.33 -27.17 20.44
CA LYS A 117 16.07 -26.42 20.28
C LYS A 117 14.84 -27.32 20.07
N PRO A 118 14.83 -28.29 19.12
CA PRO A 118 13.66 -29.16 18.93
C PRO A 118 13.34 -30.00 20.18
N LEU A 119 14.35 -30.41 20.95
CA LEU A 119 14.15 -31.20 22.16
C LEU A 119 13.47 -30.38 23.25
N LEU A 120 13.85 -29.10 23.39
CA LEU A 120 13.20 -28.17 24.30
C LEU A 120 11.79 -27.79 23.83
N TRP A 121 11.56 -27.69 22.53
CA TRP A 121 10.21 -27.47 21.98
C TRP A 121 9.23 -28.58 22.35
N LEU A 122 9.68 -29.83 22.44
CA LEU A 122 8.81 -30.93 22.89
C LEU A 122 8.23 -30.68 24.29
N GLU A 123 9.00 -30.09 25.20
CA GLU A 123 8.52 -29.77 26.56
C GLU A 123 7.41 -28.71 26.54
N ILE A 124 7.44 -27.81 25.55
CA ILE A 124 6.42 -26.77 25.35
C ILE A 124 5.15 -27.38 24.76
N LEU A 125 5.28 -28.21 23.73
CA LEU A 125 4.14 -28.81 23.02
C LEU A 125 3.46 -29.92 23.86
N PHE A 126 4.27 -30.68 24.59
CA PHE A 126 3.87 -31.82 25.40
C PHE A 126 4.42 -31.66 26.83
N PRO A 127 3.66 -31.02 27.74
CA PRO A 127 4.10 -30.80 29.12
C PRO A 127 4.47 -32.09 29.87
N ASP A 128 3.93 -33.25 29.48
CA ASP A 128 4.27 -34.56 30.05
C ASP A 128 5.74 -34.97 29.79
N LEU A 129 6.38 -34.34 28.80
CA LEU A 129 7.80 -34.50 28.49
C LEU A 129 8.71 -33.53 29.25
N CYS A 130 8.13 -32.61 30.02
CA CYS A 130 8.90 -31.71 30.87
C CYS A 130 9.75 -32.53 31.84
N TRP A 131 11.01 -32.13 31.98
CA TRP A 131 11.94 -32.79 32.86
C TRP A 131 11.49 -32.66 34.33
N ASN A 132 11.35 -33.79 35.02
CA ASN A 132 11.06 -33.85 36.44
C ASN A 132 12.33 -34.26 37.21
N PHE A 133 12.77 -33.40 38.14
CA PHE A 133 13.99 -33.52 38.95
C PHE A 133 14.15 -34.87 39.68
N LEU A 134 13.06 -35.62 39.89
CA LEU A 134 13.05 -36.87 40.66
C LEU A 134 13.25 -38.14 39.82
N SER A 135 13.26 -38.07 38.47
CA SER A 135 13.22 -39.29 37.64
C SER A 135 14.02 -39.24 36.34
N GLY A 136 14.83 -38.20 36.11
CA GLY A 136 15.56 -38.01 34.83
C GLY A 136 16.99 -38.57 34.83
N ILE A 137 17.52 -38.83 33.63
CA ILE A 137 18.87 -39.37 33.39
C ILE A 137 19.96 -38.34 33.77
N PHE A 138 19.59 -37.06 33.83
CA PHE A 138 20.44 -35.97 34.32
C PHE A 138 20.60 -35.93 35.85
N GLY A 139 19.89 -36.78 36.62
CA GLY A 139 19.98 -36.81 38.09
C GLY A 139 19.57 -35.48 38.74
N GLU A 140 20.26 -35.10 39.82
CA GLU A 140 20.02 -33.84 40.57
C GLU A 140 20.71 -32.60 39.93
N HIS A 141 21.27 -32.73 38.73
CA HIS A 141 22.04 -31.67 38.09
C HIS A 141 21.15 -30.77 37.23
N ASN A 142 21.33 -29.45 37.35
CA ASN A 142 20.57 -28.46 36.59
C ASN A 142 21.20 -28.20 35.21
N LEU A 143 20.44 -27.58 34.29
CA LEU A 143 20.94 -27.18 32.97
C LEU A 143 21.28 -25.70 32.94
N ASP A 144 22.50 -25.35 32.53
CA ASP A 144 22.94 -23.97 32.38
C ASP A 144 23.05 -23.55 30.91
N PHE A 145 22.16 -22.64 30.51
CA PHE A 145 22.08 -22.05 29.18
C PHE A 145 22.52 -20.58 29.17
N SER A 146 23.23 -20.11 30.20
CA SER A 146 23.62 -18.71 30.37
C SER A 146 24.73 -18.22 29.42
N LYS A 147 25.46 -19.14 28.76
CA LYS A 147 26.49 -18.82 27.76
C LYS A 147 25.89 -18.25 26.47
N LYS A 148 26.73 -17.78 25.54
CA LYS A 148 26.29 -17.12 24.30
C LYS A 148 25.52 -18.09 23.38
N LEU A 149 24.19 -18.06 23.45
CA LEU A 149 23.28 -18.85 22.62
C LEU A 149 22.70 -18.03 21.45
N SER A 150 22.16 -18.70 20.43
CA SER A 150 21.36 -18.03 19.41
C SER A 150 20.09 -17.41 19.99
N ASN A 151 19.56 -16.40 19.29
CA ASN A 151 18.27 -15.78 19.60
C ASN A 151 17.15 -16.82 19.63
N MET A 152 17.11 -17.74 18.64
CA MET A 152 16.07 -18.78 18.53
C MET A 152 16.04 -19.72 19.74
N LEU A 153 17.21 -20.13 20.25
CA LEU A 153 17.28 -20.96 21.44
C LEU A 153 16.91 -20.16 22.70
N SER A 154 17.35 -18.90 22.78
CA SER A 154 17.01 -17.99 23.89
C SER A 154 15.49 -17.76 24.01
N ILE A 155 14.80 -17.55 22.88
CA ILE A 155 13.34 -17.43 22.80
C ILE A 155 12.67 -18.70 23.35
N THR A 156 13.15 -19.86 22.91
CA THR A 156 12.63 -21.17 23.31
C THR A 156 12.79 -21.38 24.82
N LEU A 157 13.97 -21.13 25.37
CA LEU A 157 14.26 -21.27 26.80
C LEU A 157 13.42 -20.32 27.66
N SER A 158 13.25 -19.07 27.21
CA SER A 158 12.43 -18.09 27.93
C SER A 158 10.95 -18.49 27.99
N SER A 159 10.46 -19.24 26.99
CA SER A 159 9.07 -19.74 26.96
C SER A 159 8.79 -20.99 27.82
N ILE A 160 9.82 -21.64 28.38
CA ILE A 160 9.68 -22.86 29.20
C ILE A 160 9.62 -22.48 30.68
N ASN A 161 8.61 -22.96 31.41
CA ASN A 161 8.54 -22.76 32.85
C ASN A 161 9.23 -23.89 33.62
N ASN A 162 10.57 -23.92 33.58
CA ASN A 162 11.35 -24.90 34.34
C ASN A 162 12.39 -24.19 35.22
N ALA A 163 12.24 -24.33 36.55
CA ALA A 163 13.13 -23.73 37.54
C ALA A 163 14.56 -24.30 37.52
N HIS A 164 14.74 -25.46 36.89
CA HIS A 164 16.02 -26.16 36.81
C HIS A 164 16.83 -25.82 35.55
N ASN A 165 16.30 -24.95 34.69
CA ASN A 165 17.01 -24.38 33.55
C ASN A 165 17.43 -22.96 33.90
N GLN A 166 18.74 -22.69 33.97
CA GLN A 166 19.23 -21.33 34.08
C GLN A 166 19.04 -20.63 32.73
N LYS A 167 18.19 -19.60 32.72
CA LYS A 167 17.79 -18.83 31.53
C LYS A 167 18.73 -17.65 31.29
N PRO A 168 18.77 -17.07 30.07
CA PRO A 168 19.41 -15.78 29.85
C PRO A 168 18.82 -14.70 30.77
N VAL A 169 19.69 -13.91 31.40
CA VAL A 169 19.35 -12.97 32.48
C VAL A 169 18.48 -11.79 32.01
N ASP A 170 18.56 -11.42 30.73
CA ASP A 170 17.81 -10.29 30.17
C ASP A 170 16.69 -10.75 29.22
N GLN A 171 15.58 -11.19 29.80
CA GLN A 171 14.40 -11.66 29.07
C GLN A 171 13.72 -10.54 28.26
N LYS A 172 13.83 -9.28 28.72
CA LYS A 172 13.31 -8.11 27.99
C LYS A 172 14.08 -7.92 26.68
N GLN A 173 15.41 -8.07 26.71
CA GLN A 173 16.22 -8.01 25.51
C GLN A 173 15.91 -9.14 24.52
N VAL A 174 15.53 -10.33 24.99
CA VAL A 174 15.10 -11.44 24.11
C VAL A 174 13.84 -11.06 23.31
N ILE A 175 12.86 -10.43 23.95
CA ILE A 175 11.63 -9.94 23.29
C ILE A 175 11.96 -8.83 22.28
N ILE A 176 12.79 -7.86 22.66
CA ILE A 176 13.20 -6.76 21.78
C ILE A 176 13.93 -7.31 20.54
N ASN A 177 14.88 -8.24 20.74
CA ASN A 177 15.61 -8.87 19.63
C ASN A 177 14.68 -9.64 18.70
N ALA A 178 13.70 -10.38 19.26
CA ALA A 178 12.71 -11.12 18.48
C ALA A 178 11.78 -10.20 17.67
N LEU A 179 11.41 -9.03 18.21
CA LEU A 179 10.63 -8.01 17.49
C LEU A 179 11.43 -7.32 16.38
N LEU A 180 12.75 -7.17 16.55
CA LEU A 180 13.63 -6.58 15.54
C LEU A 180 14.02 -7.56 14.43
N ALA A 181 13.94 -8.87 14.69
CA ALA A 181 14.28 -9.91 13.75
C ALA A 181 13.07 -10.34 12.90
N ASP A 182 12.88 -9.70 11.74
CA ASP A 182 11.79 -10.00 10.79
C ASP A 182 11.78 -11.47 10.27
N ARG A 183 12.84 -12.26 10.53
CA ARG A 183 12.98 -13.67 10.09
C ARG A 183 12.94 -14.71 11.22
N ASP A 184 12.85 -14.29 12.48
CA ASP A 184 12.83 -15.23 13.60
C ASP A 184 11.43 -15.83 13.72
N VAL A 185 11.23 -16.99 13.09
CA VAL A 185 9.95 -17.69 13.05
C VAL A 185 9.92 -18.85 14.07
N HIS A 186 8.88 -18.91 14.89
CA HIS A 186 8.68 -19.93 15.93
C HIS A 186 7.23 -20.43 15.96
N HIS A 187 7.02 -21.60 16.55
CA HIS A 187 5.67 -22.15 16.74
C HIS A 187 4.79 -21.20 17.58
N PRO A 188 3.51 -20.97 17.25
CA PRO A 188 2.65 -20.01 17.95
C PRO A 188 2.56 -20.21 19.46
N VAL A 189 2.63 -21.46 19.94
CA VAL A 189 2.61 -21.79 21.38
C VAL A 189 3.87 -21.30 22.10
N VAL A 190 5.03 -21.29 21.42
CA VAL A 190 6.28 -20.76 22.00
C VAL A 190 6.13 -19.27 22.27
N TRP A 191 5.59 -18.52 21.30
CA TRP A 191 5.32 -17.10 21.50
C TRP A 191 4.27 -16.83 22.56
N LYS A 192 3.16 -17.59 22.54
CA LYS A 192 2.13 -17.46 23.56
C LYS A 192 2.71 -17.66 24.96
N ASN A 193 3.48 -18.73 25.17
CA ASN A 193 4.09 -18.97 26.47
C ASN A 193 5.09 -17.87 26.82
N LEU A 194 5.97 -17.47 25.89
CA LEU A 194 6.90 -16.36 26.13
C LEU A 194 6.16 -15.09 26.60
N LEU A 195 5.06 -14.77 25.93
CA LEU A 195 4.21 -13.64 26.26
C LEU A 195 3.52 -13.84 27.62
N ASP A 196 2.90 -14.98 27.90
CA ASP A 196 2.24 -15.25 29.18
C ASP A 196 3.20 -15.15 30.39
N HIS A 197 4.48 -15.48 30.22
CA HIS A 197 5.50 -15.35 31.27
C HIS A 197 6.00 -13.92 31.49
N HIS A 198 5.87 -13.04 30.50
CA HIS A 198 6.42 -11.68 30.53
C HIS A 198 5.36 -10.57 30.53
N LEU A 199 4.13 -10.89 30.15
CA LEU A 199 2.99 -9.98 30.15
C LEU A 199 2.37 -9.95 31.55
N ASP A 200 2.92 -9.09 32.40
CA ASP A 200 2.06 -8.31 33.28
C ASP A 200 1.32 -7.35 32.33
N LYS A 201 0.13 -7.77 31.85
CA LYS A 201 -0.55 -7.28 30.63
C LYS A 201 -0.65 -5.75 30.53
N GLU A 202 -0.61 -5.04 31.66
CA GLU A 202 -0.69 -3.59 31.72
C GLU A 202 0.67 -2.89 31.48
N LYS A 203 1.81 -3.46 31.89
CA LYS A 203 3.10 -2.71 31.92
C LYS A 203 3.83 -2.67 30.59
N LEU A 204 3.81 -3.75 29.82
CA LEU A 204 4.58 -3.82 28.56
C LEU A 204 4.08 -2.76 27.55
N PHE A 205 2.77 -2.52 27.48
CA PHE A 205 2.16 -1.60 26.50
C PHE A 205 2.15 -0.14 26.99
N HIS A 206 1.98 0.10 28.29
CA HIS A 206 2.10 1.45 28.87
C HIS A 206 3.54 1.99 28.84
N ASP A 207 4.55 1.14 29.05
CA ASP A 207 5.97 1.52 28.92
C ASP A 207 6.51 1.37 27.48
N MET A 208 5.73 0.80 26.55
CA MET A 208 6.19 0.59 25.17
C MET A 208 6.38 1.90 24.40
N GLY A 209 5.55 2.92 24.65
CA GLY A 209 5.76 4.24 24.03
C GLY A 209 7.19 4.78 24.23
N ASN A 210 7.83 4.44 25.35
CA ASN A 210 9.20 4.85 25.69
C ASN A 210 10.29 3.87 25.23
N THR A 211 9.93 2.65 24.80
CA THR A 211 10.89 1.59 24.42
C THR A 211 10.77 1.14 22.96
N LEU A 212 9.72 1.55 22.26
CA LEU A 212 9.54 1.32 20.84
C LEU A 212 10.59 2.10 20.04
N THR A 213 11.16 1.43 19.04
CA THR A 213 12.02 2.04 18.01
C THR A 213 11.26 2.03 16.68
N ILE A 214 11.65 2.86 15.69
CA ILE A 214 10.98 2.85 14.38
C ILE A 214 11.00 1.46 13.74
N LYS A 215 12.06 0.67 13.93
CA LYS A 215 12.15 -0.71 13.41
C LYS A 215 11.12 -1.64 14.02
N MET A 216 10.88 -1.53 15.33
CA MET A 216 9.84 -2.31 16.01
C MET A 216 8.44 -1.89 15.53
N CYS A 217 8.20 -0.57 15.42
CA CYS A 217 6.97 -0.03 14.86
C CYS A 217 6.73 -0.55 13.44
N LEU A 218 7.76 -0.60 12.60
CA LEU A 218 7.67 -1.13 11.24
C LEU A 218 7.22 -2.60 11.23
N SER A 219 7.83 -3.47 12.04
CA SER A 219 7.47 -4.90 12.07
C SER A 219 6.01 -5.09 12.53
N LEU A 220 5.56 -4.32 13.52
CA LEU A 220 4.18 -4.34 14.00
C LEU A 220 3.19 -3.81 12.95
N VAL A 221 3.49 -2.66 12.33
CA VAL A 221 2.62 -2.05 11.31
C VAL A 221 2.52 -2.91 10.05
N LYS A 222 3.63 -3.51 9.59
CA LYS A 222 3.60 -4.54 8.54
C LYS A 222 2.70 -5.71 8.93
N SER A 223 2.84 -6.21 10.15
CA SER A 223 2.03 -7.33 10.66
C SER A 223 0.55 -6.98 10.81
N ILE A 224 0.16 -5.70 10.87
CA ILE A 224 -1.25 -5.28 10.88
C ILE A 224 -1.82 -5.19 9.46
N TYR A 225 -1.10 -4.56 8.51
CA TYR A 225 -1.66 -4.14 7.21
C TYR A 225 -1.18 -4.92 5.98
N LEU A 226 -0.07 -5.67 6.10
CA LEU A 226 0.48 -6.51 5.02
C LEU A 226 0.29 -8.00 5.28
N LEU A 227 -0.61 -8.38 6.19
CA LEU A 227 -1.03 -9.77 6.33
C LEU A 227 -1.56 -10.28 4.99
N GLU A 228 -0.84 -11.23 4.39
CA GLU A 228 -1.42 -12.06 3.35
C GLU A 228 -2.64 -12.76 3.97
N LEU A 229 -3.79 -12.61 3.33
CA LEU A 229 -5.09 -13.14 3.78
C LEU A 229 -5.15 -14.67 3.90
N SER A 230 -4.06 -15.35 3.58
CA SER A 230 -3.88 -16.75 3.90
C SER A 230 -3.24 -16.81 5.29
N PRO A 231 -3.93 -17.28 6.35
CA PRO A 231 -3.19 -17.80 7.48
C PRO A 231 -2.24 -18.83 6.86
N PRO A 232 -0.91 -18.68 7.00
CA PRO A 232 -0.07 -19.81 6.68
C PRO A 232 -0.64 -20.96 7.52
N GLU A 233 -0.63 -22.17 6.99
CA GLU A 233 -1.03 -23.37 7.73
C GLU A 233 0.01 -23.57 8.87
N LEU A 234 -0.01 -22.68 9.86
CA LEU A 234 1.15 -22.09 10.54
C LEU A 234 1.77 -23.09 11.51
N CYS A 235 2.75 -23.86 11.04
CA CYS A 235 3.72 -24.51 11.91
C CYS A 235 4.62 -23.48 12.62
N SER A 236 4.75 -22.25 12.10
CA SER A 236 5.65 -21.22 12.64
C SER A 236 5.30 -19.79 12.19
N CYS A 237 5.19 -18.83 13.13
CA CYS A 237 4.97 -17.39 12.88
C CYS A 237 6.05 -16.50 13.56
N THR A 238 6.04 -15.19 13.29
CA THR A 238 6.87 -14.21 14.02
C THR A 238 6.21 -13.77 15.33
N LEU A 239 6.99 -13.14 16.21
CA LEU A 239 6.45 -12.56 17.45
C LEU A 239 5.46 -11.43 17.15
N ALA A 240 5.77 -10.56 16.18
CA ALA A 240 4.90 -9.45 15.78
C ALA A 240 3.51 -9.96 15.31
N TYR A 241 3.47 -11.04 14.52
CA TYR A 241 2.23 -11.69 14.12
C TYR A 241 1.41 -12.18 15.32
N THR A 242 2.06 -12.88 16.27
CA THR A 242 1.39 -13.42 17.47
C THR A 242 0.85 -12.31 18.36
N LEU A 243 1.59 -11.22 18.48
CA LEU A 243 1.17 -10.02 19.20
C LEU A 243 -0.05 -9.39 18.55
N VAL A 244 -0.04 -9.14 17.23
CA VAL A 244 -1.17 -8.52 16.51
C VAL A 244 -2.42 -9.39 16.59
N THR A 245 -2.29 -10.71 16.47
CA THR A 245 -3.43 -11.64 16.57
C THR A 245 -4.02 -11.72 17.98
N SER A 246 -3.20 -11.59 19.03
CA SER A 246 -3.65 -11.76 20.42
C SER A 246 -4.04 -10.45 21.13
N CYS A 247 -3.39 -9.34 20.79
CA CYS A 247 -3.44 -8.06 21.52
C CYS A 247 -3.55 -6.84 20.59
N LYS A 248 -4.24 -6.95 19.45
CA LYS A 248 -4.32 -5.89 18.42
C LYS A 248 -4.60 -4.49 18.98
N LEU A 249 -5.61 -4.36 19.84
CA LEU A 249 -6.05 -3.07 20.38
C LEU A 249 -4.98 -2.42 21.26
N ASP A 250 -4.27 -3.19 22.07
CA ASP A 250 -3.22 -2.66 22.95
C ASP A 250 -1.97 -2.26 22.16
N ILE A 251 -1.68 -2.98 21.07
CA ILE A 251 -0.62 -2.61 20.12
C ILE A 251 -0.97 -1.31 19.41
N LEU A 252 -2.22 -1.16 18.94
CA LEU A 252 -2.66 0.08 18.31
C LEU A 252 -2.55 1.27 19.29
N LYS A 253 -2.94 1.10 20.55
CA LYS A 253 -2.75 2.13 21.59
C LYS A 253 -1.27 2.47 21.81
N GLY A 254 -0.41 1.46 21.90
CA GLY A 254 1.04 1.64 22.06
C GLY A 254 1.66 2.38 20.87
N LEU A 255 1.33 1.99 19.64
CA LEU A 255 1.79 2.64 18.42
C LEU A 255 1.26 4.08 18.31
N LEU A 256 -0.01 4.32 18.64
CA LEU A 256 -0.58 5.67 18.69
C LEU A 256 0.13 6.54 19.72
N SER A 257 0.44 6.02 20.92
CA SER A 257 1.19 6.76 21.94
C SER A 257 2.63 7.08 21.52
N PHE A 258 3.21 6.27 20.63
CA PHE A 258 4.54 6.51 20.08
C PHE A 258 4.53 7.64 19.04
N PHE A 259 3.51 7.68 18.17
CA PHE A 259 3.44 8.69 17.10
C PHE A 259 2.66 9.96 17.46
N GLU A 260 1.79 9.94 18.47
CA GLU A 260 0.98 11.08 18.93
C GLU A 260 1.33 11.50 20.37
N SER A 261 1.30 12.80 20.62
CA SER A 261 0.99 13.31 21.96
C SER A 261 -0.51 13.07 22.22
N PHE A 262 -0.83 12.39 23.32
CA PHE A 262 -2.17 11.91 23.63
C PHE A 262 -3.22 13.04 23.60
N ASP A 263 -4.10 13.05 22.59
CA ASP A 263 -5.26 13.95 22.52
C ASP A 263 -6.57 13.13 22.68
N PRO A 264 -7.29 13.31 23.80
CA PRO A 264 -8.54 12.59 24.11
C PRO A 264 -9.71 12.99 23.19
N HIS A 265 -9.65 14.10 22.45
CA HIS A 265 -10.75 14.51 21.56
C HIS A 265 -10.81 13.73 20.23
N LYS A 266 -9.81 12.87 19.96
CA LYS A 266 -9.69 12.07 18.72
C LYS A 266 -10.16 10.61 18.87
N GLU A 267 -10.81 10.24 19.97
CA GLU A 267 -11.29 8.87 20.25
C GLU A 267 -12.43 8.40 19.33
N ALA A 268 -13.08 9.31 18.59
CA ALA A 268 -14.19 8.98 17.71
C ALA A 268 -13.78 8.32 16.36
N VAL A 269 -12.49 8.34 16.02
CA VAL A 269 -11.97 7.74 14.78
C VAL A 269 -11.44 6.35 15.07
N ASP A 270 -11.73 5.40 14.18
CA ASP A 270 -11.20 4.04 14.23
C ASP A 270 -9.66 4.04 14.47
N PRO A 271 -9.15 3.29 15.46
CA PRO A 271 -7.74 3.35 15.86
C PRO A 271 -6.74 2.97 14.75
N GLU A 272 -7.12 2.10 13.81
CA GLU A 272 -6.26 1.75 12.66
C GLU A 272 -6.15 2.93 11.70
N ARG A 273 -7.30 3.48 11.32
CA ARG A 273 -7.41 4.66 10.45
C ARG A 273 -6.68 5.87 11.04
N ARG A 274 -6.77 6.05 12.36
CA ARG A 274 -6.03 7.09 13.09
C ARG A 274 -4.54 6.85 13.02
N LEU A 275 -4.07 5.63 13.31
CA LEU A 275 -2.65 5.29 13.28
C LEU A 275 -2.01 5.53 11.91
N LEU A 276 -2.70 5.15 10.83
CA LEU A 276 -2.21 5.37 9.46
C LEU A 276 -2.00 6.86 9.17
N LEU A 277 -2.99 7.68 9.51
CA LEU A 277 -2.93 9.13 9.36
C LEU A 277 -1.78 9.72 10.19
N THR A 278 -1.65 9.29 11.45
CA THR A 278 -0.58 9.75 12.33
C THR A 278 0.79 9.43 11.75
N ILE A 279 1.00 8.20 11.26
CA ILE A 279 2.29 7.81 10.68
C ILE A 279 2.68 8.75 9.55
N VAL A 280 1.75 9.04 8.62
CA VAL A 280 2.02 9.97 7.51
C VAL A 280 2.36 11.37 8.04
N CYS A 281 1.56 11.90 8.97
CA CYS A 281 1.77 13.23 9.55
C CYS A 281 3.08 13.35 10.35
N THR A 282 3.42 12.36 11.17
CA THR A 282 4.58 12.40 12.07
C THR A 282 5.89 12.21 11.32
N LEU A 283 5.88 11.41 10.25
CA LEU A 283 7.06 11.24 9.41
C LEU A 283 7.33 12.45 8.50
N MET A 284 6.34 13.32 8.28
CA MET A 284 6.40 14.48 7.38
C MET A 284 6.30 15.79 8.18
N PRO A 285 7.40 16.27 8.79
CA PRO A 285 7.36 17.54 9.48
C PRO A 285 7.02 18.65 8.47
N ASN A 286 5.83 19.23 8.61
CA ASN A 286 5.53 20.51 8.00
C ASN A 286 6.57 21.52 8.53
N SER A 287 7.31 22.18 7.62
CA SER A 287 8.23 23.27 7.97
C SER A 287 7.55 24.45 8.70
N ALA A 288 6.21 24.48 8.75
CA ALA A 288 5.42 25.55 9.35
C ALA A 288 4.69 25.18 10.67
N GLN A 289 4.61 23.93 11.10
CA GLN A 289 3.87 23.56 12.33
C GLN A 289 4.58 22.47 13.13
N SER A 290 5.39 22.92 14.10
CA SER A 290 5.60 22.33 15.43
C SER A 290 7.04 22.54 15.90
N ALA A 291 7.35 23.78 16.31
CA ALA A 291 8.47 24.06 17.20
C ALA A 291 8.15 23.69 18.67
N VAL A 292 7.06 22.96 18.94
CA VAL A 292 6.49 22.83 20.29
C VAL A 292 6.72 21.44 20.92
N HIS A 293 7.16 20.42 20.17
CA HIS A 293 7.23 19.05 20.70
C HIS A 293 8.63 18.40 20.60
N LEU A 294 9.64 19.06 21.16
CA LEU A 294 11.04 18.61 21.13
C LEU A 294 11.32 17.23 21.79
N GLY A 295 10.41 16.69 22.62
CA GLY A 295 10.66 15.46 23.38
C GLY A 295 10.52 14.15 22.59
N GLN A 296 9.46 14.00 21.79
CA GLN A 296 9.17 12.77 21.01
C GLN A 296 9.91 12.76 19.65
N HIS A 297 10.18 13.93 19.07
CA HIS A 297 10.92 14.03 17.80
C HIS A 297 12.40 13.63 17.91
N TYR A 298 13.00 13.65 19.11
CA TYR A 298 14.42 13.31 19.30
C TYR A 298 14.74 11.85 18.95
N LEU A 299 13.84 10.91 19.29
CA LEU A 299 13.95 9.48 18.93
C LEU A 299 13.82 9.26 17.42
N LEU A 300 12.88 9.96 16.78
CA LEU A 300 12.68 9.89 15.34
C LEU A 300 13.89 10.43 14.57
N HIS A 301 14.61 11.44 15.05
CA HIS A 301 15.76 12.03 14.34
C HIS A 301 17.01 11.14 14.25
N HIS A 302 17.19 10.17 15.16
CA HIS A 302 18.35 9.28 15.18
C HIS A 302 18.15 7.96 14.41
N ASP A 303 16.93 7.65 13.99
CA ASP A 303 16.61 6.40 13.30
C ASP A 303 16.84 6.47 11.77
N SER A 304 17.18 5.31 11.19
CA SER A 304 17.48 5.12 9.77
C SER A 304 16.39 5.70 8.86
N THR A 305 16.78 6.56 7.92
CA THR A 305 15.92 7.11 6.85
C THR A 305 15.16 6.00 6.13
N ILE A 306 15.79 4.85 5.88
CA ILE A 306 15.17 3.71 5.19
C ILE A 306 13.96 3.19 5.95
N SER A 307 14.06 3.00 7.28
CA SER A 307 12.95 2.47 8.08
C SER A 307 11.76 3.41 8.14
N LYS A 308 12.00 4.74 8.08
CA LYS A 308 10.92 5.74 7.96
C LYS A 308 10.19 5.64 6.64
N TYR A 309 10.91 5.54 5.52
CA TYR A 309 10.30 5.36 4.21
C TYR A 309 9.55 4.02 4.10
N GLN A 310 10.06 2.95 4.72
CA GLN A 310 9.36 1.67 4.77
C GLN A 310 8.04 1.79 5.55
N LEU A 311 8.04 2.53 6.64
CA LEU A 311 6.84 2.75 7.45
C LEU A 311 5.82 3.62 6.69
N LEU A 312 6.29 4.68 6.02
CA LEU A 312 5.47 5.51 5.14
C LEU A 312 4.85 4.69 4.01
N HIS A 313 5.65 3.86 3.34
CA HIS A 313 5.19 2.98 2.27
C HIS A 313 4.04 2.07 2.73
N VAL A 314 4.19 1.41 3.88
CA VAL A 314 3.13 0.55 4.43
C VAL A 314 1.87 1.36 4.76
N ALA A 315 2.03 2.55 5.33
CA ALA A 315 0.91 3.40 5.68
C ALA A 315 0.14 3.89 4.44
N LEU A 316 0.85 4.38 3.42
CA LEU A 316 0.24 4.83 2.16
C LEU A 316 -0.46 3.69 1.42
N CYS A 317 0.16 2.51 1.36
CA CYS A 317 -0.45 1.31 0.77
C CYS A 317 -1.72 0.88 1.53
N ALA A 318 -1.73 0.97 2.86
CA ALA A 318 -2.91 0.65 3.67
C ALA A 318 -4.04 1.69 3.49
N ILE A 319 -3.70 2.99 3.43
CA ILE A 319 -4.66 4.07 3.15
C ILE A 319 -5.34 3.86 1.80
N ASP A 320 -4.54 3.58 0.76
CA ASP A 320 -5.03 3.26 -0.57
C ASP A 320 -6.05 2.09 -0.55
N LYS A 321 -5.70 0.98 0.11
CA LYS A 321 -6.63 -0.15 0.31
C LYS A 321 -7.92 0.26 1.02
N TYR A 322 -7.85 1.10 2.05
CA TYR A 322 -9.02 1.57 2.78
C TYR A 322 -9.94 2.49 1.95
N ILE A 323 -9.36 3.30 1.07
CA ILE A 323 -10.12 4.14 0.13
C ILE A 323 -10.80 3.27 -0.93
N HIS A 324 -10.15 2.19 -1.37
CA HIS A 324 -10.60 1.37 -2.51
C HIS A 324 -11.53 0.19 -2.15
N TYR A 325 -11.21 -0.60 -1.12
CA TYR A 325 -11.78 -1.95 -0.93
C TYR A 325 -12.98 -2.06 0.03
N HIS A 326 -13.41 -0.99 0.69
CA HIS A 326 -14.49 -1.07 1.69
C HIS A 326 -15.76 -0.26 1.31
N PRO A 327 -16.55 -0.72 0.33
CA PRO A 327 -17.84 -0.09 -0.01
C PRO A 327 -18.91 -0.26 1.08
N ARG A 328 -18.81 -1.26 1.97
CA ARG A 328 -19.77 -1.45 3.09
C ARG A 328 -19.48 -0.59 4.33
N ASP A 329 -18.22 -0.26 4.58
CA ASP A 329 -17.76 0.56 5.73
C ASP A 329 -17.01 1.79 5.24
N ARG A 330 -17.69 2.58 4.41
CA ARG A 330 -17.12 3.75 3.77
C ARG A 330 -16.47 4.67 4.82
N PRO A 331 -15.23 5.13 4.61
CA PRO A 331 -14.60 6.05 5.56
C PRO A 331 -15.41 7.33 5.68
N SER A 332 -15.45 7.92 6.88
CA SER A 332 -16.15 9.19 7.10
C SER A 332 -15.53 10.31 6.23
N ASN A 333 -16.35 11.27 5.80
CA ASN A 333 -15.87 12.43 5.02
C ASN A 333 -14.76 13.20 5.76
N GLN A 334 -14.84 13.24 7.09
CA GLN A 334 -13.80 13.83 7.93
C GLN A 334 -12.46 13.09 7.77
N TRP A 335 -12.46 11.76 7.86
CA TRP A 335 -11.22 10.99 7.69
C TRP A 335 -10.65 11.15 6.28
N GLN A 336 -11.49 11.14 5.23
CA GLN A 336 -11.03 11.38 3.86
C GLN A 336 -10.41 12.77 3.70
N THR A 337 -10.98 13.79 4.36
CA THR A 337 -10.43 15.16 4.40
C THR A 337 -9.07 15.20 5.09
N ASP A 338 -8.92 14.51 6.22
CA ASP A 338 -7.68 14.48 6.97
C ASP A 338 -6.59 13.70 6.23
N VAL A 339 -6.94 12.59 5.57
CA VAL A 339 -6.04 11.86 4.67
C VAL A 339 -5.60 12.75 3.52
N PHE A 340 -6.54 13.44 2.85
CA PHE A 340 -6.20 14.37 1.78
C PHE A 340 -5.19 15.41 2.25
N ARG A 341 -5.41 16.03 3.41
CA ARG A 341 -4.48 17.01 4.00
C ARG A 341 -3.10 16.39 4.27
N ALA A 342 -3.05 15.18 4.80
CA ALA A 342 -1.78 14.49 5.07
C ALA A 342 -1.01 14.15 3.80
N ILE A 343 -1.68 13.66 2.76
CA ILE A 343 -1.08 13.40 1.44
C ILE A 343 -0.62 14.70 0.78
N LEU A 344 -1.40 15.77 0.88
CA LEU A 344 -1.03 17.10 0.40
C LEU A 344 0.26 17.58 1.10
N SER A 345 0.31 17.51 2.43
CA SER A 345 1.52 17.82 3.20
C SER A 345 2.71 16.97 2.79
N TYR A 346 2.50 15.69 2.50
CA TYR A 346 3.56 14.81 1.99
C TYR A 346 4.10 15.30 0.64
N ILE A 347 3.24 15.58 -0.35
CA ILE A 347 3.65 16.07 -1.67
C ILE A 347 4.37 17.42 -1.58
N MET A 348 3.98 18.25 -0.61
CA MET A 348 4.59 19.56 -0.34
C MET A 348 5.91 19.49 0.45
N SER A 349 6.30 18.31 0.94
CA SER A 349 7.47 18.13 1.81
C SER A 349 8.78 17.89 1.04
N ASP A 350 9.90 18.14 1.72
CA ASP A 350 11.25 17.82 1.24
C ASP A 350 11.47 16.31 1.00
N SER A 351 10.66 15.47 1.65
CA SER A 351 10.66 14.01 1.48
C SER A 351 10.09 13.58 0.13
N PHE A 352 9.25 14.41 -0.49
CA PHE A 352 8.70 14.16 -1.83
C PHE A 352 9.57 14.78 -2.92
N THR A 353 10.10 15.99 -2.71
CA THR A 353 10.95 16.65 -3.72
C THR A 353 12.34 16.02 -3.88
N GLY A 354 12.67 15.02 -3.06
CA GLY A 354 13.90 14.25 -3.24
C GLY A 354 15.18 14.99 -2.84
N SER A 355 15.09 16.10 -2.10
CA SER A 355 16.29 16.82 -1.61
C SER A 355 17.25 15.90 -0.81
N LEU A 356 16.68 14.86 -0.18
CA LEU A 356 17.38 13.81 0.58
C LEU A 356 18.02 12.71 -0.29
N LEU A 357 17.62 12.53 -1.55
CA LEU A 357 18.17 11.51 -2.47
C LEU A 357 19.63 11.78 -2.84
N SER A 358 20.04 13.06 -2.85
CA SER A 358 21.42 13.47 -3.17
C SER A 358 22.49 12.85 -2.24
N LYS A 359 22.07 12.22 -1.13
CA LYS A 359 22.96 11.67 -0.10
C LYS A 359 22.88 10.15 0.10
N LEU A 360 21.96 9.43 -0.56
CA LEU A 360 21.75 7.98 -0.35
C LEU A 360 21.81 7.21 -1.68
N GLU A 361 23.01 6.75 -2.04
CA GLU A 361 23.33 6.02 -3.30
C GLU A 361 22.88 4.55 -3.34
N GLY A 362 21.78 4.17 -2.68
CA GLY A 362 21.29 2.78 -2.63
C GLY A 362 20.15 2.49 -3.62
N LEU A 363 20.27 1.46 -4.46
CA LEU A 363 19.20 0.99 -5.36
C LEU A 363 17.89 0.68 -4.61
N GLU A 364 17.97 -0.04 -3.49
CA GLU A 364 16.80 -0.38 -2.65
C GLU A 364 16.08 0.87 -2.10
N PHE A 365 16.83 1.92 -1.77
CA PHE A 365 16.26 3.17 -1.28
C PHE A 365 15.53 3.92 -2.40
N LYS A 366 16.09 3.92 -3.62
CA LYS A 366 15.48 4.53 -4.80
C LYS A 366 14.15 3.86 -5.14
N GLU A 367 14.09 2.53 -5.10
CA GLU A 367 12.85 1.77 -5.33
C GLU A 367 11.77 2.13 -4.30
N LEU A 368 12.12 2.11 -3.02
CA LEU A 368 11.22 2.44 -1.92
C LEU A 368 10.73 3.89 -1.98
N PHE A 369 11.62 4.82 -2.35
CA PHE A 369 11.28 6.22 -2.57
C PHE A 369 10.18 6.35 -3.62
N TRP A 370 10.38 5.78 -4.82
CA TRP A 370 9.39 5.84 -5.91
C TRP A 370 8.08 5.12 -5.58
N ALA A 371 8.13 4.03 -4.80
CA ALA A 371 6.93 3.36 -4.33
C ALA A 371 6.07 4.29 -3.45
N CYS A 372 6.68 5.03 -2.52
CA CYS A 372 5.97 6.01 -1.69
C CYS A 372 5.31 7.11 -2.54
N HIS A 373 6.02 7.61 -3.55
CA HIS A 373 5.49 8.65 -4.46
C HIS A 373 4.28 8.15 -5.22
N SER A 374 4.37 6.93 -5.74
CA SER A 374 3.30 6.28 -6.49
C SER A 374 2.05 6.15 -5.62
N TYR A 375 2.15 5.57 -4.42
CA TYR A 375 0.99 5.43 -3.53
C TYR A 375 0.41 6.78 -3.08
N GLY A 376 1.27 7.77 -2.78
CA GLY A 376 0.81 9.11 -2.43
C GLY A 376 0.00 9.76 -3.56
N LEU A 377 0.48 9.67 -4.80
CA LEU A 377 -0.21 10.20 -5.98
C LEU A 377 -1.48 9.41 -6.32
N VAL A 378 -1.49 8.08 -6.16
CA VAL A 378 -2.71 7.26 -6.31
C VAL A 378 -3.77 7.67 -5.30
N CYS A 379 -3.41 7.78 -4.02
CA CYS A 379 -4.33 8.24 -2.97
C CYS A 379 -4.93 9.61 -3.32
N MET A 380 -4.09 10.54 -3.79
CA MET A 380 -4.53 11.86 -4.25
C MET A 380 -5.51 11.75 -5.42
N ALA A 381 -5.19 10.94 -6.43
CA ALA A 381 -6.04 10.74 -7.60
C ALA A 381 -7.41 10.14 -7.23
N LEU A 382 -7.43 9.14 -6.35
CA LEU A 382 -8.67 8.52 -5.88
C LEU A 382 -9.56 9.50 -5.11
N LEU A 383 -8.97 10.30 -4.23
CA LEU A 383 -9.70 11.31 -3.46
C LEU A 383 -10.24 12.43 -4.36
N MET A 384 -9.58 12.72 -5.49
CA MET A 384 -10.00 13.74 -6.45
C MET A 384 -11.01 13.24 -7.51
N ASP A 385 -10.99 11.94 -7.84
CA ASP A 385 -11.86 11.31 -8.85
C ASP A 385 -13.22 10.85 -8.30
N GLY A 386 -13.35 10.69 -6.98
CA GLY A 386 -14.65 10.45 -6.35
C GLY A 386 -15.67 11.50 -6.82
N GLY A 387 -16.63 11.08 -7.65
CA GLY A 387 -17.60 11.99 -8.29
C GLY A 387 -18.35 12.89 -7.30
N SER A 388 -19.10 13.87 -7.79
CA SER A 388 -19.78 14.89 -6.95
C SER A 388 -20.76 14.31 -5.91
N GLU A 389 -21.24 13.07 -6.09
CA GLU A 389 -22.06 12.35 -5.10
C GLU A 389 -21.23 11.79 -3.92
N ASN A 390 -19.91 11.74 -4.08
CA ASN A 390 -18.95 11.02 -3.25
C ASN A 390 -17.87 11.93 -2.63
N CYS A 391 -17.56 13.06 -3.27
CA CYS A 391 -16.75 14.13 -2.69
C CYS A 391 -17.63 15.36 -2.49
N ILE A 392 -18.14 15.55 -1.27
CA ILE A 392 -18.71 16.84 -0.81
C ILE A 392 -17.58 17.88 -0.61
N ILE A 393 -16.33 17.45 -0.74
CA ILE A 393 -15.18 18.33 -0.64
C ILE A 393 -14.91 18.91 -2.02
N GLU A 394 -15.57 20.03 -2.35
CA GLU A 394 -14.90 21.02 -3.20
C GLU A 394 -13.52 21.22 -2.57
N PRO A 395 -12.40 20.92 -3.26
CA PRO A 395 -11.10 21.15 -2.68
C PRO A 395 -11.05 22.62 -2.27
N PRO A 396 -10.93 22.96 -0.96
CA PRO A 396 -10.68 24.32 -0.54
C PRO A 396 -9.69 24.97 -1.48
N THR A 397 -9.93 26.23 -1.82
CA THR A 397 -9.01 27.06 -2.63
C THR A 397 -7.57 27.04 -2.08
N GLU A 398 -7.38 26.70 -0.80
CA GLU A 398 -6.11 26.45 -0.13
C GLU A 398 -5.31 25.24 -0.65
N TRP A 399 -5.93 24.28 -1.35
CA TRP A 399 -5.30 23.01 -1.75
C TRP A 399 -4.73 23.05 -3.15
N VAL A 400 -5.16 24.02 -3.94
CA VAL A 400 -4.86 24.11 -5.35
C VAL A 400 -3.76 25.15 -5.56
N THR A 401 -2.59 24.89 -4.97
CA THR A 401 -1.47 25.85 -4.95
C THR A 401 -0.47 25.55 -6.06
N LYS A 402 0.19 26.60 -6.56
CA LYS A 402 1.23 26.44 -7.58
C LYS A 402 2.39 25.51 -7.15
N PRO A 403 2.92 25.57 -5.91
CA PRO A 403 3.98 24.67 -5.48
C PRO A 403 3.58 23.19 -5.48
N LEU A 404 2.30 22.86 -5.20
CA LEU A 404 1.80 21.49 -5.31
C LEU A 404 2.01 20.95 -6.72
N PHE A 405 1.55 21.70 -7.72
CA PHE A 405 1.68 21.31 -9.12
C PHE A 405 3.13 21.28 -9.58
N LEU A 406 3.99 22.20 -9.09
CA LEU A 406 5.42 22.15 -9.38
C LEU A 406 6.08 20.87 -8.86
N ASN A 407 5.71 20.41 -7.66
CA ASN A 407 6.23 19.17 -7.08
C ASN A 407 5.70 17.93 -7.81
N ILE A 408 4.40 17.88 -8.12
CA ILE A 408 3.80 16.81 -8.92
C ILE A 408 4.46 16.73 -10.30
N LEU A 409 4.70 17.87 -10.95
CA LEU A 409 5.37 17.94 -12.25
C LEU A 409 6.83 17.52 -12.17
N GLN A 410 7.53 17.80 -11.07
CA GLN A 410 8.92 17.39 -10.89
C GLN A 410 9.11 15.88 -11.10
N VAL A 411 8.13 15.07 -10.72
CA VAL A 411 8.12 13.62 -10.96
C VAL A 411 8.27 13.28 -12.46
N ILE A 412 7.67 14.06 -13.36
CA ILE A 412 7.84 13.83 -14.81
C ILE A 412 9.24 14.27 -15.28
N HIS A 413 9.77 15.34 -14.69
CA HIS A 413 11.06 15.94 -15.09
C HIS A 413 12.28 15.24 -14.48
N ASP A 414 12.10 14.40 -13.47
CA ASP A 414 13.19 13.63 -12.86
C ASP A 414 13.68 12.53 -13.82
N GLU A 415 14.97 12.58 -14.18
CA GLU A 415 15.64 11.80 -15.25
C GLU A 415 15.46 10.27 -15.17
N ASN A 416 14.99 9.73 -14.06
CA ASN A 416 14.86 8.29 -13.81
C ASN A 416 13.43 7.74 -13.96
N VAL A 417 12.44 8.58 -14.28
CA VAL A 417 11.03 8.19 -14.15
C VAL A 417 10.47 7.47 -15.38
N ALA A 418 10.93 7.81 -16.59
CA ALA A 418 10.44 7.21 -17.84
C ALA A 418 10.76 5.70 -18.02
N HIS A 419 11.58 5.12 -17.14
CA HIS A 419 12.01 3.73 -17.20
C HIS A 419 11.84 2.96 -15.89
N THR A 420 11.24 3.58 -14.87
CA THR A 420 10.90 2.86 -13.64
C THR A 420 9.51 2.27 -13.86
N PRO A 421 9.37 0.98 -14.25
CA PRO A 421 8.07 0.35 -14.23
C PRO A 421 7.49 0.53 -12.83
N CYS A 422 6.17 0.70 -12.72
CA CYS A 422 5.56 0.62 -11.42
C CYS A 422 5.95 -0.75 -10.85
N LEU A 423 6.87 -0.77 -9.87
CA LEU A 423 7.32 -2.00 -9.22
C LEU A 423 6.06 -2.76 -8.88
N SER A 424 5.96 -3.95 -9.46
CA SER A 424 4.83 -4.87 -9.57
C SER A 424 4.05 -5.09 -8.27
N THR A 425 3.42 -4.02 -7.80
CA THR A 425 2.55 -3.98 -6.63
C THR A 425 1.17 -3.47 -7.06
N ILE A 426 1.08 -2.71 -8.17
CA ILE A 426 -0.19 -2.46 -8.88
C ILE A 426 -0.58 -3.63 -9.81
N GLN A 427 -0.19 -4.87 -9.48
CA GLN A 427 -0.79 -6.08 -10.08
C GLN A 427 -1.93 -6.64 -9.22
N ALA A 428 -2.23 -6.03 -8.07
CA ALA A 428 -3.25 -6.48 -7.13
C ALA A 428 -4.57 -5.68 -7.18
N PHE A 429 -4.83 -4.88 -8.24
CA PHE A 429 -5.97 -3.95 -8.24
C PHE A 429 -6.72 -3.98 -9.58
N PRO A 430 -7.68 -4.92 -9.74
CA PRO A 430 -8.49 -5.04 -10.94
C PRO A 430 -9.55 -3.93 -11.11
N ASP A 431 -9.81 -3.10 -10.09
CA ASP A 431 -11.04 -2.27 -10.06
C ASP A 431 -10.83 -0.75 -9.99
N LEU A 432 -9.63 -0.21 -10.28
CA LEU A 432 -9.55 1.21 -10.63
C LEU A 432 -10.33 1.44 -11.95
N PRO A 433 -11.17 2.49 -12.07
CA PRO A 433 -11.79 2.86 -13.35
C PRO A 433 -10.75 3.11 -14.45
N GLN A 434 -9.49 3.36 -14.06
CA GLN A 434 -8.32 3.45 -14.92
C GLN A 434 -7.11 2.79 -14.26
N HIS A 435 -6.66 1.66 -14.79
CA HIS A 435 -5.34 1.12 -14.46
C HIS A 435 -4.27 2.16 -14.79
N PHE A 436 -3.43 2.48 -13.82
CA PHE A 436 -2.25 3.32 -14.02
C PHE A 436 -1.03 2.41 -14.19
N ASP A 437 -0.55 2.31 -15.43
CA ASP A 437 0.60 1.48 -15.77
C ASP A 437 1.94 2.13 -15.38
N SER A 438 1.92 3.42 -15.02
CA SER A 438 3.08 4.19 -14.62
C SER A 438 2.74 5.37 -13.70
N ILE A 439 3.75 5.87 -12.98
CA ILE A 439 3.64 7.09 -12.18
C ILE A 439 3.35 8.34 -13.04
N VAL A 440 3.89 8.39 -14.26
CA VAL A 440 3.62 9.47 -15.23
C VAL A 440 2.16 9.45 -15.66
N GLY A 441 1.55 8.26 -15.80
CA GLY A 441 0.11 8.10 -16.06
C GLY A 441 -0.77 8.64 -14.92
N ILE A 442 -0.35 8.47 -13.66
CA ILE A 442 -1.05 9.05 -12.50
C ILE A 442 -0.95 10.59 -12.54
N VAL A 443 0.25 11.13 -12.79
CA VAL A 443 0.47 12.57 -12.89
C VAL A 443 -0.34 13.17 -14.06
N SER A 444 -0.33 12.51 -15.21
CA SER A 444 -1.14 12.86 -16.40
C SER A 444 -2.62 13.03 -16.05
N PHE A 445 -3.16 12.07 -15.29
CA PHE A 445 -4.56 12.08 -14.88
C PHE A 445 -4.87 13.24 -13.92
N LEU A 446 -4.05 13.42 -12.88
CA LEU A 446 -4.19 14.50 -11.91
C LEU A 446 -4.18 15.87 -12.61
N LEU A 447 -3.18 16.11 -13.46
CA LEU A 447 -3.06 17.36 -14.21
C LEU A 447 -4.24 17.54 -15.18
N GLY A 448 -4.62 16.49 -15.91
CA GLY A 448 -5.74 16.54 -16.86
C GLY A 448 -7.05 16.96 -16.19
N LYS A 449 -7.37 16.40 -15.01
CA LYS A 449 -8.54 16.77 -14.21
C LYS A 449 -8.52 18.24 -13.80
N GLU A 450 -7.38 18.71 -13.29
CA GLU A 450 -7.25 20.09 -12.80
C GLU A 450 -7.25 21.11 -13.95
N PHE A 451 -6.68 20.77 -15.11
CA PHE A 451 -6.79 21.59 -16.31
C PHE A 451 -8.24 21.72 -16.79
N SER A 452 -9.00 20.61 -16.83
CA SER A 452 -10.41 20.62 -17.20
C SER A 452 -11.29 21.39 -16.20
N ARG A 453 -10.86 21.52 -14.95
CA ARG A 453 -11.52 22.37 -13.94
C ARG A 453 -11.17 23.85 -14.06
N GLY A 454 -10.23 24.23 -14.93
CA GLY A 454 -9.83 25.62 -15.12
C GLY A 454 -8.90 26.18 -14.04
N ILE A 455 -8.18 25.31 -13.35
CA ILE A 455 -7.30 25.70 -12.24
C ILE A 455 -6.07 26.48 -12.72
N LEU A 456 -6.03 27.79 -12.48
CA LEU A 456 -4.95 28.67 -12.94
C LEU A 456 -3.55 28.22 -12.48
N ASN A 457 -3.40 27.82 -11.23
CA ASN A 457 -2.11 27.43 -10.66
C ASN A 457 -1.50 26.19 -11.34
N ALA A 458 -2.32 25.29 -11.88
CA ALA A 458 -1.87 24.14 -12.64
C ALA A 458 -1.27 24.58 -13.99
N TYR A 459 -1.94 25.51 -14.69
CA TYR A 459 -1.43 26.09 -15.94
C TYR A 459 -0.11 26.83 -15.70
N GLU A 460 -0.03 27.67 -14.66
CA GLU A 460 1.19 28.41 -14.34
C GLU A 460 2.37 27.50 -14.01
N ALA A 461 2.15 26.46 -13.19
CA ALA A 461 3.20 25.50 -12.85
C ALA A 461 3.67 24.70 -14.08
N PHE A 462 2.72 24.27 -14.93
CA PHE A 462 3.01 23.53 -16.15
C PHE A 462 3.92 24.32 -17.09
N LYS A 463 3.62 25.62 -17.26
CA LYS A 463 4.43 26.54 -18.04
C LYS A 463 5.77 26.85 -17.40
N GLU A 464 5.81 27.16 -16.11
CA GLU A 464 7.06 27.49 -15.41
C GLU A 464 8.09 26.36 -15.49
N LYS A 465 7.63 25.11 -15.42
CA LYS A 465 8.47 23.92 -15.62
C LYS A 465 8.84 23.64 -17.07
N GLY A 466 8.34 24.43 -18.04
CA GLY A 466 8.56 24.17 -19.47
C GLY A 466 8.01 22.81 -19.91
N SER A 467 6.98 22.30 -19.24
CA SER A 467 6.55 20.90 -19.35
C SER A 467 6.08 20.55 -20.75
N LEU A 468 5.42 21.48 -21.47
CA LEU A 468 4.97 21.23 -22.83
C LEU A 468 6.14 20.96 -23.80
N SER A 469 7.21 21.76 -23.71
CA SER A 469 8.43 21.57 -24.50
C SER A 469 9.16 20.30 -24.08
N TYR A 470 9.29 20.05 -22.78
CA TYR A 470 9.90 18.83 -22.25
C TYR A 470 9.20 17.57 -22.76
N ILE A 471 7.86 17.54 -22.73
CA ILE A 471 7.08 16.43 -23.26
C ILE A 471 7.31 16.32 -24.77
N ALA A 472 7.27 17.42 -25.51
CA ALA A 472 7.49 17.40 -26.96
C ALA A 472 8.88 16.84 -27.36
N GLU A 473 9.90 17.06 -26.54
CA GLU A 473 11.25 16.54 -26.74
C GLU A 473 11.39 15.05 -26.35
N ASN A 474 10.57 14.56 -25.41
CA ASN A 474 10.65 13.20 -24.87
C ASN A 474 9.52 12.31 -25.39
N SER A 475 9.72 11.69 -26.55
CA SER A 475 8.72 10.84 -27.22
C SER A 475 8.26 9.60 -26.43
N SER A 476 9.02 9.17 -25.42
CA SER A 476 8.63 8.09 -24.50
C SER A 476 7.44 8.47 -23.61
N LEU A 477 7.23 9.75 -23.34
CA LEU A 477 6.18 10.23 -22.41
C LEU A 477 4.81 10.42 -23.09
N HIS A 478 4.77 10.44 -24.43
CA HIS A 478 3.59 10.82 -25.21
C HIS A 478 2.37 9.93 -24.96
N PRO A 479 2.49 8.59 -24.87
CA PRO A 479 1.34 7.72 -24.59
C PRO A 479 0.71 7.99 -23.21
N GLU A 480 1.53 8.22 -22.19
CA GLU A 480 1.09 8.32 -20.81
C GLU A 480 0.54 9.71 -20.47
N LEU A 481 1.09 10.76 -21.09
CA LEU A 481 0.70 12.16 -20.87
C LEU A 481 -0.47 12.64 -21.75
N PHE A 482 -1.01 11.77 -22.62
CA PHE A 482 -2.13 12.11 -23.49
C PHE A 482 -3.36 12.65 -22.74
N LYS A 483 -3.74 12.04 -21.62
CA LYS A 483 -4.89 12.50 -20.81
C LYS A 483 -4.66 13.90 -20.23
N GLY A 484 -3.44 14.18 -19.75
CA GLY A 484 -3.02 15.50 -19.32
C GLY A 484 -3.08 16.54 -20.43
N LEU A 485 -2.55 16.22 -21.61
CA LEU A 485 -2.59 17.08 -22.80
C LEU A 485 -4.03 17.36 -23.27
N HIS A 486 -4.89 16.34 -23.26
CA HIS A 486 -6.30 16.50 -23.59
C HIS A 486 -7.01 17.47 -22.64
N GLY A 487 -6.80 17.30 -21.32
CA GLY A 487 -7.35 18.21 -20.31
C GLY A 487 -6.84 19.64 -20.48
N TYR A 488 -5.55 19.81 -20.76
CA TYR A 488 -4.91 21.10 -21.03
C TYR A 488 -5.52 21.82 -22.24
N ILE A 489 -5.63 21.13 -23.39
CA ILE A 489 -6.20 21.71 -24.63
C ILE A 489 -7.68 22.06 -24.42
N THR A 490 -8.46 21.15 -23.84
CA THR A 490 -9.89 21.36 -23.63
C THR A 490 -10.13 22.53 -22.67
N GLY A 491 -9.42 22.59 -21.55
CA GLY A 491 -9.56 23.68 -20.58
C GLY A 491 -9.14 25.04 -21.15
N LEU A 492 -8.08 25.12 -21.97
CA LEU A 492 -7.73 26.36 -22.68
C LEU A 492 -8.81 26.79 -23.69
N SER A 493 -9.40 25.84 -24.42
CA SER A 493 -10.50 26.11 -25.35
C SER A 493 -11.74 26.63 -24.62
N GLU A 494 -12.08 26.04 -23.47
CA GLU A 494 -13.21 26.47 -22.65
C GLU A 494 -12.98 27.83 -21.98
N ALA A 495 -11.74 28.11 -21.54
CA ALA A 495 -11.33 29.44 -21.08
C ALA A 495 -11.50 30.48 -22.18
N LYS A 496 -11.10 30.16 -23.41
CA LYS A 496 -11.29 31.03 -24.58
C LYS A 496 -12.77 31.30 -24.86
N ALA A 497 -13.61 30.28 -24.69
CA ALA A 497 -15.07 30.37 -24.80
C ALA A 497 -15.75 31.08 -23.60
N ARG A 498 -14.97 31.60 -22.63
CA ARG A 498 -15.44 32.25 -21.40
C ARG A 498 -16.29 31.35 -20.49
N LYS A 499 -16.16 30.03 -20.64
CA LYS A 499 -16.81 29.06 -19.74
C LYS A 499 -16.05 28.88 -18.43
N LEU A 500 -14.75 29.19 -18.43
CA LEU A 500 -13.86 29.16 -17.26
C LEU A 500 -13.32 30.58 -16.99
N PRO A 501 -14.04 31.42 -16.23
CA PRO A 501 -13.72 32.84 -16.06
C PRO A 501 -12.47 33.10 -15.20
N ASP A 502 -12.02 32.11 -14.41
CA ASP A 502 -10.88 32.22 -13.50
C ASP A 502 -9.53 32.28 -14.24
N ILE A 503 -9.48 31.82 -15.49
CA ILE A 503 -8.34 32.00 -16.39
C ILE A 503 -8.49 33.37 -17.05
N GLN A 504 -8.22 34.45 -16.29
CA GLN A 504 -8.37 35.81 -16.79
C GLN A 504 -7.45 36.08 -18.01
N LEU A 505 -8.09 36.68 -19.03
CA LEU A 505 -7.54 36.99 -20.34
C LEU A 505 -6.54 38.15 -20.28
N ASP A 506 -5.28 37.88 -20.61
CA ASP A 506 -4.63 38.44 -21.82
C ASP A 506 -3.15 38.08 -21.86
N GLN A 507 -2.43 38.18 -20.74
CA GLN A 507 -1.00 37.86 -20.72
C GLN A 507 -0.75 36.36 -20.53
N SER A 508 -1.36 35.71 -19.53
CA SER A 508 -1.13 34.28 -19.24
C SER A 508 -1.51 33.39 -20.42
N LEU A 509 -2.75 33.54 -20.93
CA LEU A 509 -3.29 32.78 -22.06
C LEU A 509 -2.45 32.94 -23.33
N GLY A 510 -1.99 34.16 -23.65
CA GLY A 510 -1.19 34.42 -24.85
C GLY A 510 0.12 33.63 -24.90
N TRP A 511 0.75 33.39 -23.75
CA TRP A 511 1.94 32.54 -23.68
C TRP A 511 1.62 31.07 -23.93
N HIS A 512 0.56 30.54 -23.31
CA HIS A 512 0.13 29.16 -23.52
C HIS A 512 -0.23 28.89 -24.98
N ILE A 513 -0.89 29.85 -25.64
CA ILE A 513 -1.17 29.80 -27.08
C ILE A 513 0.13 29.71 -27.87
N ARG A 514 1.09 30.59 -27.60
CA ARG A 514 2.38 30.58 -28.31
C ARG A 514 3.14 29.27 -28.14
N ASP A 515 3.16 28.71 -26.94
CA ASP A 515 3.84 27.45 -26.65
C ASP A 515 3.15 26.27 -27.34
N LEU A 516 1.81 26.28 -27.38
CA LEU A 516 1.00 25.26 -28.06
C LEU A 516 1.20 25.29 -29.59
N HIS A 517 1.37 26.47 -30.19
CA HIS A 517 1.55 26.68 -31.63
C HIS A 517 3.03 26.61 -32.06
N GLN A 518 3.79 25.69 -31.46
CA GLN A 518 5.12 25.32 -31.95
C GLN A 518 5.03 24.02 -32.76
N ALA A 519 5.73 23.93 -33.90
CA ALA A 519 5.67 22.75 -34.76
C ALA A 519 6.03 21.44 -34.03
N GLN A 520 6.99 21.49 -33.11
CA GLN A 520 7.37 20.34 -32.28
C GLN A 520 6.25 19.88 -31.33
N VAL A 521 5.50 20.83 -30.76
CA VAL A 521 4.41 20.56 -29.81
C VAL A 521 3.20 20.01 -30.56
N ILE A 522 2.84 20.59 -31.71
CA ILE A 522 1.76 20.06 -32.56
C ILE A 522 2.11 18.66 -33.06
N CYS A 523 3.38 18.42 -33.42
CA CYS A 523 3.88 17.09 -33.77
C CYS A 523 3.69 16.10 -32.62
N CYS A 524 4.07 16.48 -31.39
CA CYS A 524 3.85 15.69 -30.17
C CYS A 524 2.37 15.39 -29.91
N ILE A 525 1.48 16.38 -30.06
CA ILE A 525 0.02 16.18 -29.89
C ILE A 525 -0.50 15.18 -30.92
N CYS A 526 -0.10 15.31 -32.18
CA CYS A 526 -0.48 14.38 -33.24
C CYS A 526 0.02 12.95 -32.95
N ALA A 527 1.28 12.83 -32.50
CA ALA A 527 1.86 11.56 -32.08
C ALA A 527 1.09 10.94 -30.91
N SER A 528 0.74 11.74 -29.90
CA SER A 528 0.01 11.31 -28.71
C SER A 528 -1.41 10.82 -29.05
N ILE A 529 -2.11 11.50 -29.97
CA ILE A 529 -3.43 11.09 -30.48
C ILE A 529 -3.33 9.79 -31.26
N ALA A 530 -2.34 9.67 -32.16
CA ALA A 530 -2.12 8.45 -32.93
C ALA A 530 -1.83 7.23 -32.01
N CYS A 531 -1.24 7.46 -30.84
CA CYS A 531 -0.98 6.42 -29.84
C CYS A 531 -2.20 6.06 -28.97
N SER A 532 -3.20 6.93 -28.82
CA SER A 532 -4.22 6.82 -27.77
C SER A 532 -5.53 6.13 -28.19
N ASN A 533 -5.64 5.64 -29.43
CA ASN A 533 -6.87 5.08 -30.02
C ASN A 533 -8.12 6.00 -29.87
N THR A 534 -7.93 7.26 -29.50
CA THR A 534 -9.01 8.20 -29.20
C THR A 534 -9.38 8.96 -30.48
N SER A 535 -10.67 9.28 -30.67
CA SER A 535 -11.11 10.04 -31.85
C SER A 535 -10.34 11.38 -31.96
N PRO A 536 -9.57 11.60 -33.05
CA PRO A 536 -8.75 12.80 -33.20
C PRO A 536 -9.58 14.09 -33.24
N HIS A 537 -10.80 14.02 -33.78
CA HIS A 537 -11.64 15.20 -34.05
C HIS A 537 -11.92 16.03 -32.80
N HIS A 538 -12.21 15.40 -31.66
CA HIS A 538 -12.61 16.14 -30.45
C HIS A 538 -11.48 17.05 -29.93
N ILE A 539 -10.26 16.53 -29.92
CA ILE A 539 -9.09 17.21 -29.38
C ILE A 539 -8.58 18.24 -30.38
N LEU A 540 -8.51 17.87 -31.65
CA LEU A 540 -8.01 18.77 -32.70
C LEU A 540 -8.98 19.93 -32.95
N SER A 541 -10.28 19.72 -32.86
CA SER A 541 -11.27 20.81 -32.92
C SER A 541 -11.07 21.78 -31.76
N SER A 542 -10.91 21.26 -30.54
CA SER A 542 -10.64 22.09 -29.35
C SER A 542 -9.32 22.87 -29.48
N LEU A 543 -8.28 22.24 -30.02
CA LEU A 543 -6.99 22.86 -30.30
C LEU A 543 -7.10 24.04 -31.27
N VAL A 544 -7.83 23.84 -32.38
CA VAL A 544 -8.04 24.88 -33.40
C VAL A 544 -8.87 26.04 -32.84
N LEU A 545 -9.88 25.77 -32.02
CA LEU A 545 -10.75 26.79 -31.42
C LEU A 545 -10.01 27.81 -30.54
N ILE A 546 -8.85 27.43 -29.97
CA ILE A 546 -8.05 28.32 -29.10
C ILE A 546 -7.55 29.55 -29.88
N ALA A 547 -7.01 29.36 -31.09
CA ALA A 547 -6.47 30.42 -31.93
C ALA A 547 -6.53 30.05 -33.44
N PRO A 548 -7.72 30.10 -34.06
CA PRO A 548 -7.91 29.64 -35.44
C PRO A 548 -7.18 30.48 -36.51
N TYR A 549 -6.79 31.71 -36.15
CA TYR A 549 -6.08 32.66 -37.01
C TYR A 549 -4.61 32.85 -36.61
N HIS A 550 -4.02 31.92 -35.86
CA HIS A 550 -2.60 31.99 -35.52
C HIS A 550 -1.74 31.92 -36.80
N ASP A 551 -0.85 32.88 -36.99
CA ASP A 551 -0.09 33.04 -38.25
C ASP A 551 0.81 31.83 -38.57
N GLU A 552 1.28 31.11 -37.55
CA GLU A 552 2.15 29.93 -37.71
C GLU A 552 1.44 28.68 -38.23
N TRP A 553 0.10 28.62 -38.29
CA TRP A 553 -0.60 27.39 -38.68
C TRP A 553 -0.18 26.87 -40.05
N PHE A 554 0.05 27.77 -41.01
CA PHE A 554 0.52 27.39 -42.34
C PHE A 554 1.92 26.75 -42.29
N ASN A 555 2.86 27.42 -41.63
CA ASN A 555 4.24 26.92 -41.46
C ASN A 555 4.27 25.59 -40.72
N ILE A 556 3.45 25.43 -39.68
CA ILE A 556 3.35 24.18 -38.91
C ILE A 556 2.88 23.04 -39.80
N LEU A 557 1.80 23.23 -40.56
CA LEU A 557 1.29 22.19 -41.45
C LEU A 557 2.30 21.84 -42.56
N GLU A 558 3.04 22.82 -43.09
CA GLU A 558 4.11 22.58 -44.05
C GLU A 558 5.26 21.75 -43.42
N ILE A 559 5.68 22.09 -42.20
CA ILE A 559 6.71 21.37 -41.46
C ILE A 559 6.29 19.91 -41.20
N LEU A 560 5.05 19.69 -40.73
CA LEU A 560 4.56 18.35 -40.40
C LEU A 560 4.47 17.44 -41.63
N ASN A 561 4.15 18.02 -42.80
CA ASN A 561 4.05 17.32 -44.09
C ASN A 561 5.37 17.24 -44.87
N SER A 562 6.43 17.88 -44.40
CA SER A 562 7.75 17.86 -45.03
C SER A 562 8.33 16.43 -45.09
N SER A 563 9.17 16.16 -46.09
CA SER A 563 9.93 14.90 -46.18
C SER A 563 11.12 14.85 -45.22
N ASP A 564 11.73 16.00 -44.93
CA ASP A 564 13.08 16.07 -44.36
C ASP A 564 13.17 16.94 -43.10
N HIS A 565 12.10 17.63 -42.71
CA HIS A 565 12.12 18.43 -41.49
C HIS A 565 12.14 17.53 -40.25
N LYS A 566 12.93 17.89 -39.23
CA LYS A 566 13.08 17.10 -37.99
C LYS A 566 11.78 16.81 -37.23
N TYR A 567 10.78 17.68 -37.37
CA TYR A 567 9.46 17.55 -36.77
C TYR A 567 8.39 17.04 -37.75
N SER A 568 8.79 16.60 -38.95
CA SER A 568 7.86 15.97 -39.88
C SER A 568 7.40 14.61 -39.38
N VAL A 569 6.21 14.18 -39.80
CA VAL A 569 5.71 12.82 -39.53
C VAL A 569 6.67 11.76 -40.11
N GLN A 570 7.38 12.08 -41.20
CA GLN A 570 8.29 11.17 -41.86
C GLN A 570 9.58 10.95 -41.06
N CYS A 571 10.13 12.01 -40.47
CA CYS A 571 11.36 11.97 -39.67
C CYS A 571 11.12 11.62 -38.19
N TYR A 572 9.88 11.69 -37.71
CA TYR A 572 9.58 11.40 -36.32
C TYR A 572 9.86 9.92 -35.97
N THR A 573 10.51 9.72 -34.82
CA THR A 573 10.80 8.41 -34.22
C THR A 573 10.28 8.36 -32.80
N LEU A 574 9.35 7.43 -32.53
CA LEU A 574 8.90 7.13 -31.18
C LEU A 574 9.96 6.30 -30.44
N HIS A 575 10.10 6.48 -29.13
CA HIS A 575 11.11 5.77 -28.34
C HIS A 575 10.89 4.23 -28.39
N PRO A 576 11.94 3.41 -28.59
CA PRO A 576 11.83 1.96 -28.82
C PRO A 576 11.36 1.08 -27.64
N THR A 577 10.98 1.68 -26.51
CA THR A 577 10.42 0.94 -25.35
C THR A 577 9.02 0.39 -25.62
N ASN A 578 8.34 0.90 -26.65
CA ASN A 578 7.19 0.23 -27.24
C ASN A 578 7.72 -0.86 -28.18
N ASN A 579 7.58 -2.13 -27.79
CA ASN A 579 8.03 -3.35 -28.48
C ASN A 579 7.39 -3.57 -29.88
N GLY A 580 7.23 -2.52 -30.69
CA GLY A 580 6.62 -2.59 -32.00
C GLY A 580 7.61 -3.06 -33.06
N MET A 581 7.18 -4.01 -33.90
CA MET A 581 7.91 -4.39 -35.11
C MET A 581 7.90 -3.24 -36.14
N GLN A 582 8.73 -3.33 -37.19
CA GLN A 582 8.76 -2.33 -38.28
C GLN A 582 7.37 -2.05 -38.91
N ASP A 583 6.46 -3.02 -38.88
CA ASP A 583 5.10 -2.84 -39.37
C ASP A 583 4.28 -1.91 -38.47
N ASP A 584 4.50 -1.93 -37.15
CA ASP A 584 3.81 -1.03 -36.20
C ASP A 584 4.23 0.43 -36.42
N LEU A 585 5.51 0.66 -36.78
CA LEU A 585 6.00 2.00 -37.10
C LEU A 585 5.34 2.58 -38.37
N LYS A 586 5.10 1.75 -39.40
CA LYS A 586 4.43 2.19 -40.63
C LYS A 586 2.96 2.51 -40.38
N HIS A 587 2.26 1.69 -39.60
CA HIS A 587 0.87 1.93 -39.22
C HIS A 587 0.77 3.21 -38.39
N TRP A 588 1.61 3.37 -37.38
CA TRP A 588 1.65 4.56 -36.56
C TRP A 588 1.94 5.84 -37.37
N LYS A 589 2.89 5.83 -38.30
CA LYS A 589 3.13 6.98 -39.20
C LYS A 589 1.94 7.29 -40.09
N LYS A 590 1.18 6.27 -40.51
CA LYS A 590 -0.05 6.45 -41.28
C LYS A 590 -1.13 7.12 -40.41
N ASP A 591 -1.30 6.68 -39.17
CA ASP A 591 -2.28 7.24 -38.23
C ASP A 591 -1.92 8.68 -37.83
N MET A 592 -0.63 8.98 -37.69
CA MET A 592 -0.15 10.34 -37.46
C MET A 592 -0.40 11.25 -38.69
N LYS A 593 -0.18 10.76 -39.93
CA LYS A 593 -0.54 11.51 -41.15
C LYS A 593 -2.04 11.77 -41.21
N GLU A 594 -2.85 10.79 -40.85
CA GLU A 594 -4.30 10.93 -40.77
C GLU A 594 -4.70 11.98 -39.73
N THR A 595 -4.05 11.98 -38.56
CA THR A 595 -4.25 12.98 -37.51
C THR A 595 -3.90 14.40 -38.00
N VAL A 596 -2.80 14.56 -38.74
CA VAL A 596 -2.42 15.85 -39.36
C VAL A 596 -3.44 16.27 -40.43
N ARG A 597 -3.96 15.33 -41.22
CA ARG A 597 -5.03 15.58 -42.20
C ARG A 597 -6.28 16.12 -41.51
N ILE A 598 -6.72 15.46 -40.44
CA ILE A 598 -7.87 15.88 -39.61
C ILE A 598 -7.64 17.25 -38.99
N LEU A 599 -6.41 17.55 -38.52
CA LEU A 599 -6.08 18.87 -37.98
C LEU A 599 -6.27 19.97 -39.04
N ALA A 600 -5.84 19.72 -40.28
CA ALA A 600 -6.04 20.65 -41.39
C ALA A 600 -7.54 20.82 -41.73
N GLU A 601 -8.32 19.74 -41.68
CA GLU A 601 -9.79 19.80 -41.86
C GLU A 601 -10.45 20.67 -40.78
N CYS A 602 -10.16 20.41 -39.51
CA CYS A 602 -10.68 21.19 -38.38
C CYS A 602 -10.33 22.69 -38.52
N LEU A 603 -9.12 23.00 -38.99
CA LEU A 603 -8.66 24.38 -39.21
C LEU A 603 -9.46 25.10 -40.31
N GLU A 604 -9.73 24.43 -41.42
CA GLU A 604 -10.52 25.00 -42.51
C GLU A 604 -11.99 25.16 -42.12
N GLU A 605 -12.56 24.17 -41.41
CA GLU A 605 -13.94 24.25 -40.90
C GLU A 605 -14.12 25.46 -39.96
N GLU A 606 -13.20 25.67 -39.02
CA GLU A 606 -13.34 26.75 -38.04
C GLU A 606 -13.07 28.15 -38.64
N LYS A 607 -12.15 28.24 -39.61
CA LYS A 607 -11.96 29.45 -40.43
C LYS A 607 -13.19 29.75 -41.28
N GLY A 608 -13.85 28.72 -41.81
CA GLY A 608 -15.09 28.84 -42.57
C GLY A 608 -16.27 29.30 -41.71
N ARG A 609 -16.42 28.71 -40.52
CA ARG A 609 -17.48 29.02 -39.55
C ARG A 609 -17.46 30.49 -39.13
N ASN A 610 -16.28 31.04 -38.84
CA ASN A 610 -16.13 32.43 -38.42
C ASN A 610 -16.20 33.46 -39.56
N LYS A 611 -15.95 33.04 -40.81
CA LYS A 611 -16.23 33.87 -42.00
C LYS A 611 -17.74 33.97 -42.29
N GLY A 612 -18.50 32.93 -41.95
CA GLY A 612 -19.97 32.90 -42.06
C GLY A 612 -20.71 33.76 -41.04
N THR A 613 -20.11 34.05 -39.87
CA THR A 613 -20.73 34.84 -38.79
C THR A 613 -20.95 36.32 -39.15
N ASN A 614 -20.38 36.81 -40.26
CA ASN A 614 -20.67 38.14 -40.82
C ASN A 614 -21.91 38.16 -41.75
N GLN A 615 -22.62 37.05 -41.91
CA GLN A 615 -23.92 36.96 -42.59
C GLN A 615 -24.99 36.44 -41.62
N LEU A 616 -25.55 37.39 -40.85
CA LEU A 616 -26.84 37.38 -40.12
C LEU A 616 -27.36 36.09 -39.47
N SER A 617 -27.51 36.18 -38.15
CA SER A 617 -28.34 35.31 -37.29
C SER A 617 -29.76 35.13 -37.82
N THR A 618 -30.22 33.87 -37.97
CA THR A 618 -31.48 33.41 -37.37
C THR A 618 -31.43 31.88 -37.20
N SER A 619 -31.71 31.46 -35.97
CA SER A 619 -31.97 30.09 -35.46
C SER A 619 -32.28 28.97 -36.47
N SER A 620 -31.66 27.81 -36.31
CA SER A 620 -32.32 26.69 -35.62
C SER A 620 -31.33 25.58 -35.28
N SER A 621 -31.51 25.07 -34.08
CA SER A 621 -30.95 23.86 -33.50
C SER A 621 -31.32 22.62 -34.31
N HIS A 622 -30.33 21.84 -34.72
CA HIS A 622 -30.42 20.38 -34.82
C HIS A 622 -29.00 19.83 -34.75
N PHE A 623 -28.62 19.27 -33.60
CA PHE A 623 -27.85 18.03 -33.45
C PHE A 623 -27.72 17.75 -31.95
N THR A 624 -28.74 17.07 -31.45
CA THR A 624 -28.71 16.28 -30.22
C THR A 624 -29.50 15.01 -30.55
N GLU A 625 -29.08 13.87 -30.00
CA GLU A 625 -29.37 12.46 -30.36
C GLU A 625 -28.39 11.89 -31.40
N GLU A 626 -27.51 10.92 -31.11
CA GLU A 626 -27.55 9.83 -30.12
C GLU A 626 -26.16 9.52 -29.51
N LEU A 627 -26.22 8.89 -28.32
CA LEU A 627 -25.17 8.26 -27.51
C LEU A 627 -24.49 9.10 -26.43
N LEU A 628 -25.29 9.51 -25.45
CA LEU A 628 -24.92 9.41 -24.04
C LEU A 628 -26.04 8.70 -23.23
N THR A 629 -25.59 7.67 -22.50
CA THR A 629 -26.05 7.18 -21.19
C THR A 629 -27.44 6.51 -21.02
N HIS A 630 -27.40 5.18 -20.92
CA HIS A 630 -28.18 4.50 -19.89
C HIS A 630 -27.59 4.81 -18.51
N HIS A 631 -28.18 5.79 -17.82
CA HIS A 631 -28.67 5.65 -16.45
C HIS A 631 -29.37 6.93 -16.07
N GLY A 632 -30.69 6.83 -15.86
CA GLY A 632 -31.56 7.96 -15.57
C GLY A 632 -31.57 8.34 -14.10
N SER A 633 -31.68 9.64 -13.86
CA SER A 633 -32.41 10.19 -12.73
C SER A 633 -33.28 11.34 -13.25
N ARG A 634 -34.59 11.08 -13.26
CA ARG A 634 -35.65 11.94 -13.80
C ARG A 634 -36.30 12.67 -12.65
N TRP A 635 -36.18 13.99 -12.58
CA TRP A 635 -37.14 14.83 -11.84
C TRP A 635 -37.42 16.11 -12.64
N GLN A 636 -38.59 16.13 -13.28
CA GLN A 636 -39.26 17.36 -13.73
C GLN A 636 -39.94 18.02 -12.52
N PRO A 637 -40.06 19.37 -12.50
CA PRO A 637 -40.83 20.09 -11.49
C PRO A 637 -42.31 20.14 -11.91
N ASP A 638 -43.22 19.70 -11.05
CA ASP A 638 -44.66 19.90 -11.23
C ASP A 638 -45.11 21.18 -10.51
N LEU A 639 -45.80 22.03 -11.26
CA LEU A 639 -46.41 23.29 -10.84
C LEU A 639 -47.90 23.18 -11.14
N ASN A 640 -48.74 23.05 -10.09
CA ASN A 640 -50.01 23.77 -9.94
C ASN A 640 -50.70 23.46 -8.60
N ALA A 641 -50.82 24.51 -7.78
CA ALA A 641 -52.01 25.02 -7.07
C ALA A 641 -53.06 24.00 -6.55
N ASP A 642 -53.61 24.08 -5.33
CA ASP A 642 -53.97 25.29 -4.57
C ASP A 642 -54.50 24.95 -3.15
N ILE A 643 -54.42 25.93 -2.21
CA ILE A 643 -55.25 26.15 -0.99
C ILE A 643 -54.97 25.18 0.20
N GLU A 644 -54.57 25.60 1.41
CA GLU A 644 -55.32 26.49 2.31
C GLU A 644 -54.43 27.10 3.45
N LEU A 645 -54.52 28.44 3.55
CA LEU A 645 -54.46 29.35 4.71
C LEU A 645 -53.81 28.92 6.06
N GLY A 646 -52.86 29.76 6.52
CA GLY A 646 -52.37 29.77 7.89
C GLY A 646 -51.46 30.97 8.22
N VAL A 647 -52.05 32.16 8.30
CA VAL A 647 -51.45 33.45 8.72
C VAL A 647 -50.84 33.35 10.14
N PHE A 648 -49.63 33.89 10.39
CA PHE A 648 -49.37 34.99 11.37
C PHE A 648 -47.87 35.33 11.54
N ARG A 649 -47.55 36.57 11.10
CA ARG A 649 -46.69 37.63 11.68
C ARG A 649 -45.33 37.34 12.35
N LEU A 650 -44.35 38.09 11.81
CA LEU A 650 -43.30 38.89 12.48
C LEU A 650 -43.30 38.94 14.01
N GLY A 651 -42.11 38.76 14.58
CA GLY A 651 -41.74 39.18 15.94
C GLY A 651 -40.23 39.22 16.12
N HIS A 652 -39.64 40.37 15.81
CA HIS A 652 -38.28 40.79 16.17
C HIS A 652 -38.34 41.32 17.61
N VAL A 653 -37.62 40.75 18.58
CA VAL A 653 -37.26 41.40 19.86
C VAL A 653 -35.97 40.78 20.41
N ASP A 654 -35.01 41.65 20.75
CA ASP A 654 -33.75 41.41 21.46
C ASP A 654 -33.93 40.98 22.94
N ALA A 655 -32.79 40.53 23.50
CA ALA A 655 -32.39 40.56 24.91
C ALA A 655 -32.85 39.41 25.84
N ALA A 656 -31.87 38.56 26.20
CA ALA A 656 -31.25 38.53 27.53
C ALA A 656 -29.90 37.80 27.47
#